data_AF-A0A838Z1J2-F1
#
_entry.id   AF-A0A838Z1J2-F1
#
_cell.length_a   1.000
_cell.length_b   1.000
_cell.length_c   1.000
_cell.angle_alpha   90.00
_cell.angle_beta   90.00
_cell.angle_gamma   90.00
#
_symmetry.space_group_name_H-M   'P 1'
#
loop_
_entity.id
_entity.type
_entity.pdbx_description
1 polymer ?
#
loop_
_entity_poly.entity_id
_entity_poly.type
_entity_poly.pdbx_seq_one_letter_code
_entity_poly.pdbx_strand_id
1 'polypeptide(L)'
;MKTHLLIIYLLSLLSVQAQISSNGTDTLNIALTITPSGLHGQSNGLVDSTNVALGTNAHASNNDSYTRRNNTMLGIKALNKNISGNENLAMGNNVLLNPVKVNYNSIIGVGARSVNGDGDYVTSIGYSTITNSSKGENSAYGANAMRLGAGFENNAVVGANILFFNNNSNTSTLAGSNVLFNNVVGDNNSIIGAGAFYNATNASNNSTIGSQNFKIGSYVANGIALGAFALDSAAVSNVIGIGADALSGLKTGSPNIGIGYKALVNGGKSRNSIGIGVGTLLKSKDGEENVAIGVESLRSITTSKNNVAFGFQALYSHNGLGFVGFNVAVGHKALFSSINSDYLTAVGAMALQNSTTGIYNSALGFKALAANTTGGRNTAIGNKALGSNTSGAFNVAVGSEALFNNTSGNVNVAVGLAAIHSNNSGFYNVAIGDSALYMFAPITENHDNIALGKGAGYMLVSGDYNLFIGSFADASANSISNASAIGSETIVNTSNKVRIGNTSITAIEGQVPFSSVSDRRLKENILYTNRLGLNFILGLQSASYQYRSDNSHIVHDGFIAQDVEKLIKDLNLPFSGLKKAEDGTYSLAYTDFIIPLVNAKKTQQQKLDDLKKEIRELQKALVVLSERLMGAKDVKKEIDSLLLSEK
;
A
#
# COMPACT_ATOMS: atom_id res chain seq x y z
N MET A 1 -2.62 -91.52 -22.67
CA MET A 1 -2.03 -90.17 -22.89
C MET A 1 -0.81 -90.15 -23.81
N LYS A 2 0.13 -91.11 -23.74
CA LYS A 2 1.33 -91.09 -24.63
C LYS A 2 1.02 -91.32 -26.13
N THR A 3 -0.03 -92.07 -26.46
CA THR A 3 -0.46 -92.25 -27.87
C THR A 3 -1.21 -91.03 -28.43
N HIS A 4 -1.82 -90.21 -27.57
CA HIS A 4 -2.41 -88.93 -27.99
C HIS A 4 -1.35 -87.82 -28.10
N LEU A 5 -0.27 -87.86 -27.30
CA LEU A 5 0.89 -86.95 -27.48
C LEU A 5 1.68 -87.25 -28.76
N LEU A 6 1.83 -88.53 -29.15
CA LEU A 6 2.51 -88.91 -30.39
C LEU A 6 1.68 -88.59 -31.64
N ILE A 7 0.35 -88.71 -31.56
CA ILE A 7 -0.57 -88.29 -32.64
C ILE A 7 -0.61 -86.75 -32.76
N ILE A 8 -0.52 -86.00 -31.66
CA ILE A 8 -0.37 -84.53 -31.71
C ILE A 8 1.02 -84.14 -32.28
N TYR A 9 2.08 -84.90 -31.98
CA TYR A 9 3.43 -84.70 -32.54
C TYR A 9 3.55 -85.11 -34.02
N LEU A 10 2.90 -86.21 -34.45
CA LEU A 10 2.86 -86.64 -35.87
C LEU A 10 1.84 -85.84 -36.71
N LEU A 11 0.74 -85.34 -36.14
CA LEU A 11 -0.15 -84.37 -36.81
C LEU A 11 0.52 -83.00 -36.92
N SER A 12 1.51 -82.70 -36.07
CA SER A 12 2.40 -81.55 -36.28
C SER A 12 3.45 -81.75 -37.39
N LEU A 13 3.39 -82.87 -38.13
CA LEU A 13 4.24 -83.17 -39.29
C LEU A 13 3.46 -83.43 -40.59
N LEU A 14 2.12 -83.45 -40.55
CA LEU A 14 1.26 -83.70 -41.71
C LEU A 14 0.49 -82.43 -42.09
N SER A 15 0.85 -81.88 -43.26
CA SER A 15 0.14 -80.78 -43.92
C SER A 15 -1.20 -81.26 -44.48
N VAL A 16 -2.30 -81.00 -43.77
CA VAL A 16 -3.67 -81.18 -44.30
C VAL A 16 -4.18 -79.82 -44.77
N GLN A 17 -4.46 -79.72 -46.07
CA GLN A 17 -5.04 -78.53 -46.71
C GLN A 17 -6.54 -78.80 -46.89
N ALA A 18 -7.39 -78.15 -46.09
CA ALA A 18 -8.85 -78.23 -46.24
C ALA A 18 -9.34 -76.97 -46.97
N GLN A 19 -9.84 -77.14 -48.19
CA GLN A 19 -10.38 -76.05 -49.02
C GLN A 19 -11.88 -76.29 -49.24
N ILE A 20 -12.74 -75.44 -48.67
CA ILE A 20 -14.19 -75.41 -48.94
C ILE A 20 -14.40 -74.37 -50.03
N SER A 21 -14.91 -74.75 -51.21
CA SER A 21 -15.27 -73.79 -52.27
C SER A 21 -16.55 -74.21 -53.01
N SER A 22 -17.60 -73.39 -52.95
CA SER A 22 -18.82 -73.52 -53.77
C SER A 22 -18.62 -72.89 -55.16
N ASN A 23 -19.02 -73.59 -56.23
CA ASN A 23 -18.79 -73.22 -57.64
C ASN A 23 -19.86 -72.25 -58.22
N GLY A 24 -20.44 -71.38 -57.40
CA GLY A 24 -21.46 -70.42 -57.82
C GLY A 24 -21.10 -69.03 -57.31
N THR A 25 -21.29 -68.01 -58.15
CA THR A 25 -20.66 -66.68 -58.11
C THR A 25 -20.97 -65.77 -56.92
N ASP A 26 -21.56 -66.24 -55.83
CA ASP A 26 -21.70 -65.48 -54.58
C ASP A 26 -21.78 -66.42 -53.37
N THR A 27 -20.70 -66.62 -52.59
CA THR A 27 -20.67 -66.45 -51.11
C THR A 27 -19.28 -66.71 -50.49
N LEU A 28 -19.06 -66.12 -49.30
CA LEU A 28 -17.80 -65.92 -48.59
C LEU A 28 -17.01 -67.22 -48.27
N ASN A 29 -15.76 -67.33 -48.72
CA ASN A 29 -14.89 -68.50 -48.51
C ASN A 29 -13.84 -68.25 -47.39
N ILE A 30 -13.74 -69.17 -46.44
CA ILE A 30 -12.71 -69.17 -45.38
C ILE A 30 -11.64 -70.21 -45.74
N ALA A 31 -10.40 -69.76 -45.96
CA ALA A 31 -9.25 -70.62 -46.24
C ALA A 31 -8.32 -70.68 -45.02
N LEU A 32 -8.25 -71.84 -44.35
CA LEU A 32 -7.36 -72.08 -43.20
C LEU A 32 -6.33 -73.15 -43.58
N THR A 33 -5.04 -72.81 -43.54
CA THR A 33 -3.94 -73.73 -43.85
C THR A 33 -2.89 -73.70 -42.76
N ILE A 34 -2.56 -74.84 -42.16
CA ILE A 34 -1.59 -74.97 -41.07
C ILE A 34 -0.56 -76.03 -41.46
N THR A 35 0.70 -75.65 -41.61
CA THR A 35 1.83 -76.58 -41.82
C THR A 35 3.05 -76.16 -41.01
N PRO A 36 3.98 -77.07 -40.70
CA PRO A 36 5.11 -76.81 -39.78
C PRO A 36 6.17 -75.90 -40.40
N SER A 37 6.22 -75.85 -41.73
CA SER A 37 7.20 -75.08 -42.51
C SER A 37 6.63 -73.80 -43.12
N GLY A 38 5.34 -73.51 -42.87
CA GLY A 38 4.63 -72.32 -43.36
C GLY A 38 4.36 -72.38 -44.86
N LEU A 39 3.10 -72.13 -45.28
CA LEU A 39 2.79 -71.96 -46.71
C LEU A 39 1.65 -70.97 -46.98
N HIS A 40 1.67 -70.41 -48.21
CA HIS A 40 0.88 -69.32 -48.78
C HIS A 40 -0.63 -69.57 -48.88
N GLY A 41 -1.45 -68.64 -48.38
CA GLY A 41 -2.85 -68.53 -48.76
C GLY A 41 -3.01 -67.73 -50.06
N GLN A 42 -3.49 -68.38 -51.13
CA GLN A 42 -4.03 -67.72 -52.33
C GLN A 42 -5.50 -68.11 -52.49
N SER A 43 -6.39 -67.12 -52.52
CA SER A 43 -7.82 -67.29 -52.79
C SER A 43 -8.13 -66.74 -54.19
N ASN A 44 -8.31 -67.63 -55.18
CA ASN A 44 -8.74 -67.29 -56.53
C ASN A 44 -10.27 -67.51 -56.63
N GLY A 45 -11.06 -66.47 -56.35
CA GLY A 45 -12.52 -66.54 -56.45
C GLY A 45 -13.22 -65.21 -56.14
N LEU A 46 -14.34 -64.97 -56.85
CA LEU A 46 -15.10 -63.72 -56.94
C LEU A 46 -15.89 -63.31 -55.67
N VAL A 47 -15.56 -63.81 -54.47
CA VAL A 47 -16.38 -63.54 -53.27
C VAL A 47 -15.58 -63.26 -51.99
N ASP A 48 -16.19 -62.47 -51.09
CA ASP A 48 -15.68 -62.01 -49.79
C ASP A 48 -14.88 -63.14 -49.08
N SER A 49 -13.66 -62.88 -48.59
CA SER A 49 -12.82 -63.96 -48.02
C SER A 49 -11.92 -63.49 -46.87
N THR A 50 -11.73 -64.36 -45.85
CA THR A 50 -10.81 -64.14 -44.72
C THR A 50 -9.61 -65.08 -44.82
N ASN A 51 -8.39 -64.52 -44.82
CA ASN A 51 -7.12 -65.23 -44.97
C ASN A 51 -6.34 -65.29 -43.65
N VAL A 52 -5.89 -66.47 -43.22
CA VAL A 52 -5.04 -66.64 -42.02
C VAL A 52 -3.76 -67.41 -42.35
N ALA A 53 -2.58 -66.82 -42.10
CA ALA A 53 -1.27 -67.43 -42.30
C ALA A 53 -0.49 -67.54 -40.98
N LEU A 54 -0.04 -68.74 -40.62
CA LEU A 54 0.66 -69.03 -39.36
C LEU A 54 2.00 -69.73 -39.62
N GLY A 55 3.06 -69.29 -38.94
CA GLY A 55 4.38 -69.94 -38.97
C GLY A 55 5.54 -68.98 -39.19
N THR A 56 6.78 -69.48 -39.10
CA THR A 56 8.01 -68.68 -39.11
C THR A 56 8.10 -67.69 -40.28
N ASN A 57 7.55 -68.06 -41.45
CA ASN A 57 7.50 -67.23 -42.66
C ASN A 57 6.04 -67.02 -43.14
N ALA A 58 5.13 -66.67 -42.22
CA ALA A 58 3.73 -66.38 -42.54
C ALA A 58 3.63 -65.27 -43.61
N HIS A 59 3.03 -65.59 -44.77
CA HIS A 59 2.97 -64.70 -45.93
C HIS A 59 1.64 -64.82 -46.69
N ALA A 60 1.06 -63.69 -47.10
CA ALA A 60 -0.18 -63.60 -47.88
C ALA A 60 -0.02 -62.64 -49.09
N SER A 61 -0.71 -62.91 -50.22
CA SER A 61 -0.73 -62.05 -51.43
C SER A 61 -2.05 -62.20 -52.23
N ASN A 62 -2.67 -61.09 -52.67
CA ASN A 62 -3.92 -61.09 -53.46
C ASN A 62 -3.84 -60.06 -54.62
N ASN A 63 -4.21 -60.44 -55.85
CA ASN A 63 -3.94 -59.62 -57.04
C ASN A 63 -5.13 -58.81 -57.60
N ASP A 64 -6.27 -58.74 -56.89
CA ASP A 64 -7.52 -58.17 -57.43
C ASP A 64 -8.03 -56.94 -56.64
N SER A 65 -8.76 -56.06 -57.32
CA SER A 65 -9.16 -54.71 -56.88
C SER A 65 -10.47 -54.62 -56.04
N TYR A 66 -10.96 -55.73 -55.47
CA TYR A 66 -12.26 -55.79 -54.75
C TYR A 66 -12.17 -55.49 -53.24
N THR A 67 -13.23 -54.91 -52.66
CA THR A 67 -13.26 -54.12 -51.41
C THR A 67 -13.65 -54.83 -50.11
N ARG A 68 -13.69 -56.18 -50.03
CA ARG A 68 -14.20 -56.89 -48.85
C ARG A 68 -13.43 -58.18 -48.47
N ARG A 69 -12.14 -58.06 -48.10
CA ARG A 69 -11.30 -59.18 -47.63
C ARG A 69 -10.54 -58.86 -46.33
N ASN A 70 -10.39 -59.82 -45.40
CA ASN A 70 -9.68 -59.64 -44.12
C ASN A 70 -8.45 -60.57 -44.02
N ASN A 71 -7.29 -60.09 -43.53
CA ASN A 71 -6.04 -60.87 -43.52
C ASN A 71 -5.34 -60.89 -42.15
N THR A 72 -4.97 -62.08 -41.64
CA THR A 72 -4.23 -62.26 -40.38
C THR A 72 -2.94 -63.06 -40.61
N MET A 73 -1.78 -62.55 -40.18
CA MET A 73 -0.48 -63.20 -40.29
C MET A 73 0.25 -63.24 -38.93
N LEU A 74 0.65 -64.42 -38.46
CA LEU A 74 1.34 -64.59 -37.16
C LEU A 74 2.64 -65.39 -37.33
N GLY A 75 3.79 -64.76 -37.09
CA GLY A 75 5.10 -65.42 -37.31
C GLY A 75 6.35 -64.54 -37.18
N ILE A 76 7.52 -65.16 -36.97
CA ILE A 76 8.83 -64.49 -36.80
C ILE A 76 9.25 -63.67 -38.03
N LYS A 77 8.64 -63.89 -39.19
CA LYS A 77 8.74 -63.07 -40.40
C LYS A 77 7.37 -62.99 -41.09
N ALA A 78 6.45 -62.28 -40.46
CA ALA A 78 5.15 -61.96 -41.06
C ALA A 78 5.33 -60.88 -42.15
N LEU A 79 5.30 -61.30 -43.42
CA LEU A 79 5.52 -60.43 -44.59
C LEU A 79 4.27 -60.39 -45.49
N ASN A 80 3.90 -59.19 -45.94
CA ASN A 80 2.79 -58.99 -46.86
C ASN A 80 3.23 -58.16 -48.07
N LYS A 81 2.91 -58.64 -49.28
CA LYS A 81 3.12 -57.90 -50.53
C LYS A 81 1.80 -57.86 -51.31
N ASN A 82 1.27 -56.65 -51.49
CA ASN A 82 0.11 -56.34 -52.34
C ASN A 82 -1.16 -57.13 -51.95
N ILE A 83 -1.88 -56.70 -50.91
CA ILE A 83 -3.23 -57.20 -50.62
C ILE A 83 -4.20 -56.02 -50.50
N SER A 84 -5.35 -56.12 -51.17
CA SER A 84 -6.55 -55.31 -51.01
C SER A 84 -7.49 -55.97 -49.98
N GLY A 85 -7.92 -55.22 -48.97
CA GLY A 85 -8.72 -55.75 -47.86
C GLY A 85 -9.18 -54.70 -46.86
N ASN A 86 -10.27 -54.98 -46.13
CA ASN A 86 -10.84 -54.05 -45.15
C ASN A 86 -10.04 -54.06 -43.84
N GLU A 87 -9.66 -55.23 -43.31
CA GLU A 87 -8.96 -55.35 -42.02
C GLU A 87 -7.74 -56.29 -42.10
N ASN A 88 -6.54 -55.80 -41.73
CA ASN A 88 -5.29 -56.57 -41.72
C ASN A 88 -4.59 -56.57 -40.35
N LEU A 89 -4.13 -57.74 -39.91
CA LEU A 89 -3.37 -57.95 -38.66
C LEU A 89 -2.06 -58.71 -38.92
N ALA A 90 -0.92 -58.17 -38.46
CA ALA A 90 0.39 -58.83 -38.52
C ALA A 90 1.14 -58.79 -37.18
N MET A 91 1.60 -59.94 -36.67
CA MET A 91 2.31 -60.02 -35.38
C MET A 91 3.57 -60.90 -35.46
N GLY A 92 4.70 -60.42 -34.89
CA GLY A 92 5.97 -61.16 -34.85
C GLY A 92 7.24 -60.30 -34.78
N ASN A 93 8.39 -60.89 -35.12
CA ASN A 93 9.65 -60.13 -35.20
C ASN A 93 9.88 -59.65 -36.66
N ASN A 94 10.50 -58.50 -36.89
CA ASN A 94 10.75 -57.94 -38.23
C ASN A 94 9.51 -57.95 -39.16
N VAL A 95 8.40 -57.40 -38.68
CA VAL A 95 7.10 -57.39 -39.38
C VAL A 95 7.02 -56.23 -40.37
N LEU A 96 6.60 -56.51 -41.61
CA LEU A 96 6.49 -55.52 -42.68
C LEU A 96 5.14 -55.64 -43.44
N LEU A 97 4.37 -54.54 -43.46
CA LEU A 97 3.16 -54.40 -44.27
C LEU A 97 3.33 -53.30 -45.35
N ASN A 98 2.96 -53.61 -46.60
CA ASN A 98 2.98 -52.67 -47.74
C ASN A 98 1.72 -52.83 -48.65
N PRO A 99 0.59 -52.17 -48.35
CA PRO A 99 -0.68 -52.29 -49.08
C PRO A 99 -0.97 -51.13 -50.06
N VAL A 100 -1.93 -51.34 -50.99
CA VAL A 100 -2.18 -50.46 -52.17
C VAL A 100 -3.51 -49.67 -52.10
N LYS A 101 -4.51 -50.09 -51.30
CA LYS A 101 -5.77 -49.37 -50.97
C LYS A 101 -6.52 -50.15 -49.87
N VAL A 102 -6.63 -49.63 -48.65
CA VAL A 102 -7.19 -50.39 -47.50
C VAL A 102 -7.78 -49.49 -46.40
N ASN A 103 -8.70 -50.04 -45.61
CA ASN A 103 -9.40 -49.32 -44.54
C ASN A 103 -8.74 -49.46 -43.14
N TYR A 104 -8.25 -50.64 -42.70
CA TYR A 104 -7.69 -50.83 -41.33
C TYR A 104 -6.45 -51.77 -41.24
N ASN A 105 -5.36 -51.33 -40.59
CA ASN A 105 -4.12 -52.10 -40.38
C ASN A 105 -3.58 -52.11 -38.93
N SER A 106 -3.22 -53.30 -38.41
CA SER A 106 -2.60 -53.49 -37.08
C SER A 106 -1.28 -54.28 -37.13
N ILE A 107 -0.22 -53.77 -36.49
CA ILE A 107 1.12 -54.40 -36.43
C ILE A 107 1.68 -54.47 -35.01
N ILE A 108 2.16 -55.66 -34.59
CA ILE A 108 2.69 -55.90 -33.25
C ILE A 108 4.05 -56.64 -33.29
N GLY A 109 5.12 -56.01 -32.79
CA GLY A 109 6.39 -56.67 -32.46
C GLY A 109 7.68 -55.90 -32.76
N VAL A 110 8.84 -56.54 -32.57
CA VAL A 110 10.16 -55.87 -32.67
C VAL A 110 10.51 -55.61 -34.15
N GLY A 111 10.84 -54.36 -34.51
CA GLY A 111 11.13 -53.98 -35.89
C GLY A 111 9.88 -53.81 -36.77
N ALA A 112 8.72 -53.52 -36.16
CA ALA A 112 7.45 -53.30 -36.86
C ALA A 112 7.50 -52.08 -37.80
N ARG A 113 7.30 -52.31 -39.11
CA ARG A 113 7.35 -51.27 -40.15
C ARG A 113 6.10 -51.32 -41.05
N SER A 114 5.49 -50.15 -41.25
CA SER A 114 4.36 -49.98 -42.18
C SER A 114 4.64 -48.90 -43.22
N VAL A 115 4.44 -49.20 -44.49
CA VAL A 115 4.50 -48.23 -45.60
C VAL A 115 3.13 -48.24 -46.28
N ASN A 116 2.41 -47.12 -46.27
CA ASN A 116 1.01 -47.07 -46.74
C ASN A 116 0.85 -46.14 -47.95
N GLY A 117 -0.02 -46.53 -48.90
CA GLY A 117 -0.55 -45.68 -49.97
C GLY A 117 -2.08 -45.55 -49.82
N ASP A 118 -2.57 -44.31 -49.64
CA ASP A 118 -3.97 -43.88 -49.55
C ASP A 118 -4.94 -44.86 -48.81
N GLY A 119 -4.91 -44.86 -47.47
CA GLY A 119 -5.83 -45.62 -46.62
C GLY A 119 -6.02 -45.01 -45.21
N ASP A 120 -7.12 -45.34 -44.53
CA ASP A 120 -7.69 -44.51 -43.46
C ASP A 120 -7.16 -44.75 -42.00
N TYR A 121 -6.59 -45.93 -41.62
CA TYR A 121 -6.17 -46.21 -40.21
C TYR A 121 -4.95 -47.16 -40.02
N VAL A 122 -3.95 -46.78 -39.18
CA VAL A 122 -2.73 -47.60 -38.87
C VAL A 122 -2.30 -47.60 -37.38
N THR A 123 -2.10 -48.80 -36.79
CA THR A 123 -1.55 -48.99 -35.42
C THR A 123 -0.25 -49.79 -35.39
N SER A 124 0.77 -49.29 -34.65
CA SER A 124 2.08 -49.95 -34.48
C SER A 124 2.58 -49.95 -33.02
N ILE A 125 3.02 -51.12 -32.54
CA ILE A 125 3.52 -51.32 -31.16
C ILE A 125 4.83 -52.13 -31.18
N GLY A 126 5.92 -51.58 -30.63
CA GLY A 126 7.23 -52.26 -30.57
C GLY A 126 8.42 -51.37 -30.17
N TYR A 127 9.64 -51.94 -30.08
CA TYR A 127 10.83 -51.17 -29.66
C TYR A 127 11.26 -50.10 -30.67
N SER A 128 11.02 -50.34 -31.96
CA SER A 128 11.30 -49.39 -33.06
C SER A 128 10.16 -49.46 -34.08
N THR A 129 9.38 -48.38 -34.18
CA THR A 129 8.16 -48.31 -34.98
C THR A 129 8.26 -47.18 -36.01
N ILE A 130 7.95 -47.47 -37.28
CA ILE A 130 7.96 -46.49 -38.39
C ILE A 130 6.65 -46.61 -39.18
N THR A 131 5.94 -45.49 -39.34
CA THR A 131 4.68 -45.39 -40.10
C THR A 131 4.76 -44.25 -41.13
N ASN A 132 4.41 -44.50 -42.39
CA ASN A 132 4.41 -43.48 -43.46
C ASN A 132 3.05 -43.50 -44.21
N SER A 133 2.28 -42.41 -44.17
CA SER A 133 0.95 -42.29 -44.81
C SER A 133 0.70 -40.87 -45.34
N SER A 134 -0.06 -40.76 -46.44
CA SER A 134 -0.46 -39.51 -47.12
C SER A 134 -1.75 -38.88 -46.56
N LYS A 135 -2.62 -39.67 -45.92
CA LYS A 135 -3.89 -39.29 -45.23
C LYS A 135 -4.24 -40.33 -44.12
N GLY A 136 -5.16 -40.03 -43.19
CA GLY A 136 -5.73 -41.00 -42.21
C GLY A 136 -5.12 -41.00 -40.78
N GLU A 137 -5.78 -41.65 -39.81
CA GLU A 137 -5.46 -41.65 -38.36
C GLU A 137 -4.38 -42.68 -37.96
N ASN A 138 -3.50 -42.34 -37.00
CA ASN A 138 -2.38 -43.24 -36.65
C ASN A 138 -1.94 -43.26 -35.17
N SER A 139 -1.45 -44.43 -34.74
CA SER A 139 -0.93 -44.68 -33.38
C SER A 139 0.44 -45.38 -33.38
N ALA A 140 1.39 -44.85 -32.60
CA ALA A 140 2.74 -45.40 -32.45
C ALA A 140 3.22 -45.42 -30.99
N TYR A 141 3.63 -46.60 -30.51
CA TYR A 141 4.06 -46.84 -29.13
C TYR A 141 5.39 -47.60 -29.08
N GLY A 142 6.44 -47.00 -28.50
CA GLY A 142 7.78 -47.59 -28.48
C GLY A 142 8.88 -46.70 -27.91
N ALA A 143 10.06 -47.27 -27.60
CA ALA A 143 11.18 -46.50 -27.05
C ALA A 143 11.67 -45.41 -28.02
N ASN A 144 11.76 -45.73 -29.33
CA ASN A 144 12.13 -44.79 -30.40
C ASN A 144 11.06 -44.80 -31.51
N ALA A 145 10.37 -43.67 -31.67
CA ALA A 145 9.32 -43.47 -32.67
C ALA A 145 9.71 -42.36 -33.67
N MET A 146 9.72 -42.66 -34.98
CA MET A 146 10.15 -41.73 -36.04
C MET A 146 9.16 -41.71 -37.22
N ARG A 147 8.87 -40.52 -37.79
CA ARG A 147 7.88 -40.37 -38.88
C ARG A 147 8.17 -39.20 -39.87
N LEU A 148 7.88 -39.39 -41.17
CA LEU A 148 8.16 -38.45 -42.29
C LEU A 148 6.96 -38.36 -43.27
N GLY A 149 6.37 -37.17 -43.51
CA GLY A 149 5.27 -36.90 -44.47
C GLY A 149 4.56 -35.54 -44.24
N ALA A 150 3.56 -35.13 -45.04
CA ALA A 150 2.78 -33.87 -44.89
C ALA A 150 1.25 -34.11 -44.96
N GLY A 151 0.46 -33.37 -44.15
CA GLY A 151 -1.02 -33.43 -44.10
C GLY A 151 -1.59 -34.38 -43.03
N PHE A 152 -1.64 -33.94 -41.76
CA PHE A 152 -1.97 -34.81 -40.60
C PHE A 152 -3.20 -34.36 -39.82
N GLU A 153 -4.05 -35.33 -39.45
CA GLU A 153 -5.12 -35.20 -38.45
C GLU A 153 -5.08 -36.43 -37.51
N ASN A 154 -5.18 -36.21 -36.19
CA ASN A 154 -5.45 -37.22 -35.16
C ASN A 154 -4.37 -38.29 -34.92
N ASN A 155 -3.27 -37.90 -34.25
CA ASN A 155 -2.16 -38.82 -33.97
C ASN A 155 -1.78 -38.88 -32.48
N ALA A 156 -1.45 -40.10 -32.01
CA ALA A 156 -0.98 -40.38 -30.65
C ALA A 156 0.40 -41.04 -30.68
N VAL A 157 1.38 -40.38 -30.05
CA VAL A 157 2.77 -40.86 -30.01
C VAL A 157 3.29 -40.81 -28.57
N VAL A 158 3.68 -41.97 -28.07
CA VAL A 158 4.22 -42.13 -26.71
C VAL A 158 5.51 -42.93 -26.79
N GLY A 159 6.59 -42.32 -26.31
CA GLY A 159 7.94 -42.89 -26.40
C GLY A 159 8.96 -42.00 -25.72
N ALA A 160 10.17 -42.53 -25.47
CA ALA A 160 11.22 -41.73 -24.84
C ALA A 160 11.69 -40.60 -25.75
N ASN A 161 11.80 -40.86 -27.07
CA ASN A 161 12.23 -39.90 -28.08
C ASN A 161 11.24 -39.81 -29.25
N ILE A 162 10.83 -38.58 -29.58
CA ILE A 162 9.86 -38.28 -30.64
C ILE A 162 10.35 -37.09 -31.50
N LEU A 163 10.47 -37.29 -32.82
CA LEU A 163 11.03 -36.32 -33.78
C LEU A 163 10.14 -36.13 -35.05
N PHE A 164 9.86 -34.88 -35.44
CA PHE A 164 9.05 -34.51 -36.62
C PHE A 164 9.71 -33.46 -37.55
N PHE A 165 9.42 -33.52 -38.86
CA PHE A 165 9.91 -32.57 -39.88
C PHE A 165 8.79 -32.00 -40.77
N ASN A 166 8.73 -30.66 -40.92
CA ASN A 166 8.02 -29.88 -41.96
C ASN A 166 6.50 -30.13 -42.04
N ASN A 167 5.72 -29.60 -41.09
CA ASN A 167 4.36 -30.04 -40.82
C ASN A 167 3.30 -28.93 -40.75
N ASN A 168 2.16 -29.19 -41.42
CA ASN A 168 0.84 -28.70 -41.03
C ASN A 168 0.20 -29.73 -40.10
N SER A 169 0.63 -29.77 -38.83
CA SER A 169 0.10 -30.71 -37.84
C SER A 169 -0.97 -30.03 -36.99
N ASN A 170 -2.15 -30.63 -36.95
CA ASN A 170 -3.20 -30.31 -36.01
C ASN A 170 -3.43 -31.53 -35.11
N THR A 171 -3.84 -31.30 -33.86
CA THR A 171 -4.38 -32.33 -32.95
C THR A 171 -3.41 -33.46 -32.56
N SER A 172 -2.14 -33.13 -32.29
CA SER A 172 -1.13 -34.14 -31.89
C SER A 172 -0.83 -34.11 -30.39
N THR A 173 -0.90 -35.29 -29.75
CA THR A 173 -0.55 -35.50 -28.33
C THR A 173 0.75 -36.27 -28.21
N LEU A 174 1.68 -35.68 -27.47
CA LEU A 174 3.05 -36.14 -27.41
C LEU A 174 3.48 -36.22 -25.96
N ALA A 175 3.60 -37.45 -25.51
CA ALA A 175 4.01 -37.75 -24.15
C ALA A 175 5.31 -38.54 -24.22
N GLY A 176 6.38 -37.88 -23.80
CA GLY A 176 7.72 -38.42 -23.91
C GLY A 176 8.68 -37.48 -23.20
N SER A 177 9.81 -38.01 -22.75
CA SER A 177 10.83 -37.16 -22.15
C SER A 177 11.30 -36.08 -23.14
N ASN A 178 11.45 -36.43 -24.43
CA ASN A 178 11.88 -35.54 -25.52
C ASN A 178 10.91 -35.52 -26.71
N VAL A 179 10.42 -34.33 -27.05
CA VAL A 179 9.48 -34.06 -28.16
C VAL A 179 10.00 -32.84 -28.93
N LEU A 180 10.30 -32.95 -30.23
CA LEU A 180 10.86 -31.85 -31.04
C LEU A 180 10.09 -31.63 -32.36
N PHE A 181 9.81 -30.35 -32.67
CA PHE A 181 9.19 -29.88 -33.92
C PHE A 181 10.07 -28.85 -34.63
N ASN A 182 10.10 -28.86 -35.98
CA ASN A 182 10.79 -27.86 -36.80
C ASN A 182 9.89 -27.40 -37.96
N ASN A 183 9.67 -26.08 -38.07
CA ASN A 183 8.72 -25.38 -38.96
C ASN A 183 7.27 -25.89 -38.82
N VAL A 184 6.49 -25.20 -37.98
CA VAL A 184 5.07 -25.45 -37.81
C VAL A 184 4.25 -24.30 -38.37
N VAL A 185 3.34 -24.65 -39.26
CA VAL A 185 2.13 -23.88 -39.58
C VAL A 185 0.99 -24.74 -39.01
N GLY A 186 0.62 -24.54 -37.74
CA GLY A 186 -0.33 -25.44 -37.04
C GLY A 186 -0.48 -25.21 -35.54
N ASP A 187 -1.68 -25.43 -35.05
CA ASP A 187 -2.14 -25.07 -33.70
C ASP A 187 -2.39 -26.34 -32.85
N ASN A 188 -2.39 -26.21 -31.52
CA ASN A 188 -2.96 -27.23 -30.61
C ASN A 188 -2.16 -28.54 -30.46
N ASN A 189 -0.86 -28.46 -30.15
CA ASN A 189 -0.17 -29.63 -29.61
C ASN A 189 -0.09 -29.55 -28.09
N SER A 190 -0.22 -30.72 -27.48
CA SER A 190 -0.07 -30.92 -26.05
C SER A 190 1.13 -31.81 -25.84
N ILE A 191 2.07 -31.26 -25.10
CA ILE A 191 3.39 -31.83 -25.00
C ILE A 191 3.71 -31.95 -23.53
N ILE A 192 3.78 -33.19 -23.10
CA ILE A 192 4.08 -33.54 -21.73
C ILE A 192 5.47 -34.14 -21.78
N GLY A 193 6.44 -33.30 -21.42
CA GLY A 193 7.83 -33.44 -21.83
C GLY A 193 8.49 -32.07 -21.97
N ALA A 194 9.81 -32.00 -21.88
CA ALA A 194 10.51 -30.72 -21.76
C ALA A 194 10.46 -29.82 -23.04
N GLY A 195 10.00 -30.33 -24.20
CA GLY A 195 10.34 -29.78 -25.53
C GLY A 195 9.21 -29.23 -26.40
N ALA A 196 8.08 -28.79 -25.86
CA ALA A 196 6.99 -28.38 -26.74
C ALA A 196 7.28 -27.16 -27.59
N PHE A 197 7.14 -27.38 -28.89
CA PHE A 197 6.96 -26.38 -29.93
C PHE A 197 8.01 -25.29 -30.06
N TYR A 198 8.81 -25.46 -31.10
CA TYR A 198 9.75 -24.50 -31.63
C TYR A 198 9.29 -24.06 -33.03
N ASN A 199 9.26 -22.75 -33.29
CA ASN A 199 8.91 -22.13 -34.58
C ASN A 199 7.49 -22.40 -35.11
N ALA A 200 6.55 -21.93 -34.30
CA ALA A 200 5.23 -21.51 -34.73
C ALA A 200 5.31 -20.15 -35.45
N THR A 201 5.15 -20.12 -36.77
CA THR A 201 4.97 -18.87 -37.52
C THR A 201 3.49 -18.83 -37.89
N ASN A 202 2.71 -17.95 -37.27
CA ASN A 202 1.24 -18.10 -37.19
C ASN A 202 0.81 -19.43 -36.58
N ALA A 203 1.34 -19.77 -35.41
CA ALA A 203 0.82 -20.91 -34.66
C ALA A 203 0.57 -20.49 -33.23
N SER A 204 -0.44 -21.12 -32.61
CA SER A 204 -1.26 -20.69 -31.45
C SER A 204 -1.59 -21.85 -30.45
N ASN A 205 -1.60 -21.66 -29.11
CA ASN A 205 -1.95 -22.64 -28.02
C ASN A 205 -1.25 -24.05 -27.88
N ASN A 206 -0.24 -24.23 -26.99
CA ASN A 206 0.98 -25.16 -27.10
C ASN A 206 1.09 -25.50 -25.68
N SER A 207 0.21 -26.34 -25.20
CA SER A 207 0.31 -26.57 -23.80
C SER A 207 1.52 -27.47 -23.54
N THR A 208 2.51 -26.96 -22.83
CA THR A 208 3.43 -27.78 -22.07
C THR A 208 2.98 -28.01 -20.66
N ILE A 209 3.08 -29.24 -20.24
CA ILE A 209 3.19 -29.49 -18.82
C ILE A 209 4.48 -30.28 -18.69
N GLY A 210 5.44 -29.65 -18.04
CA GLY A 210 6.68 -29.41 -18.76
C GLY A 210 6.76 -27.93 -19.07
N SER A 211 7.91 -27.47 -19.53
CA SER A 211 8.33 -26.09 -19.28
C SER A 211 7.99 -25.00 -20.34
N GLN A 212 7.19 -25.22 -21.41
CA GLN A 212 7.01 -24.32 -22.62
C GLN A 212 5.58 -24.13 -23.26
N ASN A 213 4.63 -23.46 -22.57
CA ASN A 213 3.15 -23.57 -22.78
C ASN A 213 2.52 -22.61 -23.83
N PHE A 214 3.26 -22.18 -24.86
CA PHE A 214 2.81 -21.41 -26.06
C PHE A 214 3.03 -19.90 -26.05
N LYS A 215 3.40 -19.39 -27.24
CA LYS A 215 3.11 -18.01 -27.65
C LYS A 215 2.94 -17.95 -29.18
N ILE A 216 2.02 -17.07 -29.64
CA ILE A 216 1.34 -17.04 -30.97
C ILE A 216 1.99 -16.14 -32.01
N GLY A 217 2.22 -16.66 -33.23
CA GLY A 217 2.84 -15.88 -34.31
C GLY A 217 1.88 -14.81 -34.84
N SER A 218 2.12 -13.52 -34.65
CA SER A 218 3.40 -12.81 -34.58
C SER A 218 3.47 -11.92 -33.34
N TYR A 219 4.52 -11.92 -32.49
CA TYR A 219 5.75 -12.70 -32.44
C TYR A 219 6.09 -13.09 -31.01
N VAL A 220 6.74 -14.24 -30.87
CA VAL A 220 6.84 -15.13 -29.72
C VAL A 220 8.24 -15.13 -29.09
N ALA A 221 8.44 -14.83 -27.80
CA ALA A 221 9.75 -15.01 -27.15
C ALA A 221 9.61 -15.16 -25.62
N ASN A 222 9.71 -16.40 -25.13
CA ASN A 222 9.94 -16.79 -23.73
C ASN A 222 8.78 -16.59 -22.74
N GLY A 223 7.89 -17.60 -22.67
CA GLY A 223 6.82 -17.69 -21.70
C GLY A 223 6.84 -19.02 -20.95
N ILE A 224 7.01 -18.97 -19.62
CA ILE A 224 6.65 -20.12 -18.78
C ILE A 224 5.19 -19.95 -18.46
N ALA A 225 4.39 -20.76 -19.11
CA ALA A 225 3.03 -20.95 -18.74
C ALA A 225 2.96 -22.26 -17.98
N LEU A 226 2.32 -22.29 -16.82
CA LEU A 226 2.11 -23.50 -16.03
C LEU A 226 0.72 -23.41 -15.44
N GLY A 227 -0.13 -24.34 -15.86
CA GLY A 227 -1.56 -24.16 -15.71
C GLY A 227 -2.17 -23.56 -16.96
N ALA A 228 -3.48 -23.71 -17.06
CA ALA A 228 -4.20 -23.47 -18.28
C ALA A 228 -4.19 -21.99 -18.68
N PHE A 229 -3.90 -21.71 -19.96
CA PHE A 229 -4.02 -20.37 -20.55
C PHE A 229 -3.18 -19.30 -19.88
N ALA A 230 -2.11 -19.74 -19.22
CA ALA A 230 -1.02 -18.83 -18.97
C ALA A 230 -0.45 -18.41 -20.34
N LEU A 231 -0.36 -17.10 -20.59
CA LEU A 231 0.08 -16.51 -21.86
C LEU A 231 -0.87 -16.69 -23.07
N ASP A 232 -1.82 -15.76 -23.24
CA ASP A 232 -2.68 -15.68 -24.43
C ASP A 232 -2.44 -14.35 -25.18
N SER A 233 -1.24 -14.17 -25.73
CA SER A 233 -0.94 -12.94 -26.45
C SER A 233 0.11 -13.04 -27.54
N ALA A 234 -0.24 -12.40 -28.65
CA ALA A 234 0.54 -12.40 -29.88
C ALA A 234 1.91 -11.71 -29.73
N ALA A 235 2.12 -10.76 -28.80
CA ALA A 235 3.33 -9.92 -28.82
C ALA A 235 4.06 -9.74 -27.46
N VAL A 236 3.95 -10.69 -26.54
CA VAL A 236 4.51 -10.59 -25.17
C VAL A 236 5.76 -11.42 -24.91
N SER A 237 6.90 -10.83 -24.65
CA SER A 237 8.12 -11.56 -24.31
C SER A 237 8.38 -11.65 -22.81
N ASN A 238 9.22 -12.60 -22.37
CA ASN A 238 9.76 -12.65 -21.00
C ASN A 238 8.68 -12.62 -19.90
N VAL A 239 7.81 -13.62 -19.93
CA VAL A 239 6.61 -13.66 -19.10
C VAL A 239 6.50 -14.98 -18.32
N ILE A 240 6.08 -14.89 -17.07
CA ILE A 240 5.83 -16.06 -16.21
C ILE A 240 4.36 -16.04 -15.83
N GLY A 241 3.57 -16.90 -16.47
CA GLY A 241 2.17 -17.13 -16.14
C GLY A 241 2.02 -18.47 -15.41
N ILE A 242 1.70 -18.45 -14.12
CA ILE A 242 1.49 -19.68 -13.35
C ILE A 242 0.12 -19.61 -12.73
N GLY A 243 -0.71 -20.62 -12.97
CA GLY A 243 -2.11 -20.62 -12.58
C GLY A 243 -3.01 -20.18 -13.73
N ALA A 244 -4.29 -20.55 -13.61
CA ALA A 244 -5.26 -20.35 -14.67
C ALA A 244 -5.47 -18.85 -14.97
N ASP A 245 -5.48 -18.51 -16.26
CA ASP A 245 -5.65 -17.15 -16.80
C ASP A 245 -4.56 -16.15 -16.36
N ALA A 246 -3.41 -16.63 -15.87
CA ALA A 246 -2.30 -15.72 -15.60
C ALA A 246 -1.82 -15.06 -16.91
N LEU A 247 -1.74 -13.74 -16.95
CA LEU A 247 -1.26 -12.96 -18.11
C LEU A 247 -2.12 -13.08 -19.38
N SER A 248 -3.36 -13.57 -19.28
CA SER A 248 -4.18 -13.91 -20.46
C SER A 248 -4.63 -12.71 -21.30
N GLY A 249 -4.72 -11.49 -20.77
CA GLY A 249 -5.10 -10.32 -21.57
C GLY A 249 -3.95 -9.42 -22.01
N LEU A 250 -2.71 -9.74 -21.69
CA LEU A 250 -1.58 -8.83 -21.92
C LEU A 250 -1.32 -8.64 -23.43
N LYS A 251 -1.75 -7.57 -24.11
CA LYS A 251 -1.63 -7.48 -25.59
C LYS A 251 -0.22 -7.20 -26.09
N THR A 252 0.48 -6.31 -25.39
CA THR A 252 1.87 -5.93 -25.63
C THR A 252 2.47 -5.53 -24.28
N GLY A 253 3.78 -5.28 -24.23
CA GLY A 253 4.42 -4.94 -22.96
C GLY A 253 4.87 -6.18 -22.20
N SER A 254 6.13 -6.14 -21.80
CA SER A 254 6.95 -7.23 -21.32
C SER A 254 8.17 -6.61 -20.64
N PRO A 255 8.81 -7.27 -19.66
CA PRO A 255 8.45 -8.53 -19.00
C PRO A 255 7.29 -8.39 -17.98
N ASN A 256 6.60 -9.49 -17.63
CA ASN A 256 5.62 -9.53 -16.54
C ASN A 256 5.60 -10.89 -15.82
N ILE A 257 5.29 -10.89 -14.52
CA ILE A 257 5.08 -12.10 -13.72
C ILE A 257 3.64 -12.11 -13.24
N GLY A 258 2.87 -13.13 -13.61
CA GLY A 258 1.53 -13.41 -13.11
C GLY A 258 1.50 -14.80 -12.48
N ILE A 259 1.32 -14.89 -11.18
CA ILE A 259 1.24 -16.16 -10.43
C ILE A 259 -0.05 -16.16 -9.63
N GLY A 260 -0.91 -17.14 -9.85
CA GLY A 260 -2.22 -17.26 -9.26
C GLY A 260 -3.34 -17.11 -10.28
N TYR A 261 -4.54 -17.52 -9.86
CA TYR A 261 -5.73 -17.43 -10.70
C TYR A 261 -6.00 -15.97 -11.08
N LYS A 262 -6.06 -15.70 -12.38
CA LYS A 262 -6.36 -14.38 -12.93
C LYS A 262 -5.38 -13.28 -12.48
N ALA A 263 -4.12 -13.62 -12.30
CA ALA A 263 -3.07 -12.62 -12.12
C ALA A 263 -2.80 -11.90 -13.46
N LEU A 264 -3.00 -10.58 -13.50
CA LEU A 264 -2.60 -9.70 -14.60
C LEU A 264 -3.32 -10.03 -15.94
N VAL A 265 -4.65 -10.07 -15.88
CA VAL A 265 -5.54 -10.52 -16.98
C VAL A 265 -5.86 -9.45 -18.03
N ASN A 266 -5.34 -8.23 -17.97
CA ASN A 266 -5.91 -7.13 -18.77
C ASN A 266 -5.14 -6.69 -20.03
N GLY A 267 -5.95 -6.25 -21.01
CA GLY A 267 -5.77 -5.89 -22.42
C GLY A 267 -4.71 -4.86 -22.82
N GLY A 268 -3.76 -4.55 -21.95
CA GLY A 268 -2.93 -3.34 -22.01
C GLY A 268 -1.53 -3.49 -22.57
N LYS A 269 -0.75 -2.41 -22.42
CA LYS A 269 0.71 -2.39 -22.65
C LYS A 269 1.53 -2.60 -21.36
N SER A 270 1.02 -3.35 -20.38
CA SER A 270 1.64 -3.45 -19.05
C SER A 270 3.07 -4.02 -19.13
N ARG A 271 4.01 -3.40 -18.41
CA ARG A 271 5.44 -3.76 -18.40
C ARG A 271 5.97 -3.79 -16.98
N ASN A 272 7.00 -4.60 -16.75
CA ASN A 272 7.72 -4.70 -15.48
C ASN A 272 6.80 -4.93 -14.27
N SER A 273 5.69 -5.63 -14.45
CA SER A 273 4.69 -5.81 -13.41
C SER A 273 4.69 -7.22 -12.85
N ILE A 274 4.51 -7.31 -11.53
CA ILE A 274 4.48 -8.55 -10.75
C ILE A 274 3.11 -8.65 -10.09
N GLY A 275 2.33 -9.66 -10.42
CA GLY A 275 1.08 -10.03 -9.77
C GLY A 275 1.19 -11.43 -9.19
N ILE A 276 1.15 -11.56 -7.86
CA ILE A 276 1.22 -12.84 -7.15
C ILE A 276 0.01 -12.96 -6.22
N GLY A 277 -0.92 -13.82 -6.55
CA GLY A 277 -2.17 -14.02 -5.81
C GLY A 277 -3.37 -14.02 -6.73
N VAL A 278 -4.54 -14.28 -6.15
CA VAL A 278 -5.79 -14.35 -6.92
C VAL A 278 -6.25 -12.95 -7.31
N GLY A 279 -6.46 -12.70 -8.60
CA GLY A 279 -7.03 -11.43 -9.10
C GLY A 279 -6.12 -10.21 -8.96
N THR A 280 -4.81 -10.40 -8.76
CA THR A 280 -3.86 -9.29 -8.75
C THR A 280 -3.79 -8.60 -10.11
N LEU A 281 -3.75 -7.26 -10.14
CA LEU A 281 -3.62 -6.49 -11.40
C LEU A 281 -4.69 -6.81 -12.46
N LEU A 282 -5.87 -7.28 -12.02
CA LEU A 282 -6.90 -7.84 -12.91
C LEU A 282 -7.37 -6.89 -14.01
N LYS A 283 -7.47 -5.58 -13.75
CA LYS A 283 -7.98 -4.58 -14.69
C LYS A 283 -6.92 -3.57 -15.15
N SER A 284 -5.62 -3.85 -15.02
CA SER A 284 -4.52 -2.96 -15.46
C SER A 284 -4.51 -2.70 -16.98
N LYS A 285 -5.00 -1.54 -17.45
CA LYS A 285 -5.14 -1.22 -18.88
C LYS A 285 -3.85 -0.69 -19.53
N ASP A 286 -2.96 -0.02 -18.80
CA ASP A 286 -1.64 0.44 -19.27
C ASP A 286 -0.68 0.74 -18.08
N GLY A 287 -0.90 0.08 -16.93
CA GLY A 287 -0.07 0.26 -15.75
C GLY A 287 1.28 -0.44 -15.91
N GLU A 288 2.37 0.25 -15.58
CA GLU A 288 3.75 -0.26 -15.67
C GLU A 288 4.41 -0.22 -14.28
N GLU A 289 5.37 -1.11 -14.05
CA GLU A 289 6.23 -1.10 -12.85
C GLU A 289 5.43 -1.29 -11.55
N ASN A 290 4.39 -2.12 -11.59
CA ASN A 290 3.53 -2.38 -10.44
C ASN A 290 3.85 -3.73 -9.79
N VAL A 291 3.94 -3.76 -8.47
CA VAL A 291 4.09 -4.99 -7.67
C VAL A 291 2.83 -5.19 -6.85
N ALA A 292 2.14 -6.30 -7.08
CA ALA A 292 0.95 -6.70 -6.34
C ALA A 292 1.12 -8.13 -5.81
N ILE A 293 1.02 -8.29 -4.50
CA ILE A 293 1.10 -9.59 -3.83
C ILE A 293 -0.05 -9.70 -2.84
N GLY A 294 -0.89 -10.72 -3.01
CA GLY A 294 -2.08 -10.94 -2.19
C GLY A 294 -3.34 -11.12 -3.02
N VAL A 295 -4.44 -11.47 -2.37
CA VAL A 295 -5.71 -11.65 -3.06
C VAL A 295 -6.30 -10.26 -3.36
N GLU A 296 -6.56 -10.00 -4.64
CA GLU A 296 -7.18 -8.79 -5.18
C GLU A 296 -6.38 -7.49 -4.92
N SER A 297 -5.06 -7.59 -4.73
CA SER A 297 -4.20 -6.40 -4.64
C SER A 297 -4.04 -5.75 -6.02
N LEU A 298 -4.14 -4.43 -6.11
CA LEU A 298 -4.12 -3.68 -7.39
C LEU A 298 -5.17 -4.16 -8.42
N ARG A 299 -6.33 -4.68 -7.97
CA ARG A 299 -7.33 -5.29 -8.88
C ARG A 299 -7.84 -4.32 -9.95
N SER A 300 -8.21 -3.09 -9.57
CA SER A 300 -8.89 -2.13 -10.44
C SER A 300 -8.06 -0.88 -10.67
N ILE A 301 -6.87 -1.05 -11.25
CA ILE A 301 -6.05 0.06 -11.75
C ILE A 301 -6.21 0.17 -13.26
N THR A 302 -6.32 1.37 -13.83
CA THR A 302 -6.41 1.55 -15.30
C THR A 302 -5.05 1.91 -15.90
N THR A 303 -4.51 3.08 -15.57
CA THR A 303 -3.25 3.63 -16.11
C THR A 303 -2.13 3.78 -15.08
N SER A 304 -2.38 3.32 -13.85
CA SER A 304 -1.49 3.64 -12.71
C SER A 304 -0.15 2.92 -12.76
N LYS A 305 0.92 3.60 -12.38
CA LYS A 305 2.31 3.11 -12.49
C LYS A 305 3.07 3.17 -11.17
N ASN A 306 4.14 2.39 -11.05
CA ASN A 306 5.08 2.48 -9.92
C ASN A 306 4.43 2.24 -8.55
N ASN A 307 3.45 1.35 -8.45
CA ASN A 307 2.80 1.03 -7.17
C ASN A 307 3.30 -0.28 -6.58
N VAL A 308 3.36 -0.34 -5.25
CA VAL A 308 3.64 -1.54 -4.48
C VAL A 308 2.42 -1.85 -3.60
N ALA A 309 1.83 -3.02 -3.73
CA ALA A 309 0.68 -3.46 -2.96
C ALA A 309 0.92 -4.88 -2.39
N PHE A 310 0.84 -5.02 -1.08
CA PHE A 310 1.01 -6.28 -0.37
C PHE A 310 -0.15 -6.50 0.61
N GLY A 311 -0.96 -7.53 0.41
CA GLY A 311 -2.06 -7.92 1.29
C GLY A 311 -3.42 -8.03 0.61
N PHE A 312 -4.40 -8.56 1.34
CA PHE A 312 -5.77 -8.73 0.85
C PHE A 312 -6.39 -7.37 0.51
N GLN A 313 -6.76 -7.18 -0.76
CA GLN A 313 -7.37 -5.96 -1.28
C GLN A 313 -6.55 -4.68 -1.01
N ALA A 314 -5.21 -4.80 -0.91
CA ALA A 314 -4.33 -3.64 -0.87
C ALA A 314 -4.38 -2.91 -2.23
N LEU A 315 -4.62 -1.60 -2.22
CA LEU A 315 -4.74 -0.79 -3.44
C LEU A 315 -5.81 -1.33 -4.42
N TYR A 316 -6.94 -1.81 -3.90
CA TYR A 316 -7.95 -2.56 -4.66
C TYR A 316 -8.57 -1.78 -5.82
N SER A 317 -8.94 -0.51 -5.59
CA SER A 317 -9.52 0.37 -6.60
C SER A 317 -8.74 1.68 -6.63
N HIS A 318 -7.93 1.87 -7.66
CA HIS A 318 -7.15 3.08 -7.84
C HIS A 318 -7.26 3.55 -9.28
N ASN A 319 -8.18 4.49 -9.49
CA ASN A 319 -8.56 4.99 -10.82
C ASN A 319 -8.22 6.48 -10.92
N GLY A 320 -7.76 6.93 -12.09
CA GLY A 320 -7.53 8.36 -12.29
C GLY A 320 -7.58 8.79 -13.74
N LEU A 321 -7.75 10.09 -13.96
CA LEU A 321 -7.62 10.74 -15.25
C LEU A 321 -6.14 11.16 -15.42
N GLY A 322 -5.35 10.34 -16.12
CA GLY A 322 -3.96 10.65 -16.44
C GLY A 322 -2.93 9.75 -15.75
N PHE A 323 -1.74 10.30 -15.52
CA PHE A 323 -0.64 9.61 -14.84
C PHE A 323 -0.90 9.66 -13.33
N VAL A 324 -1.20 8.50 -12.74
CA VAL A 324 -1.36 8.31 -11.29
C VAL A 324 -0.44 7.17 -10.84
N GLY A 325 0.12 7.21 -9.63
CA GLY A 325 1.13 6.24 -9.23
C GLY A 325 1.98 6.55 -7.99
N PHE A 326 3.10 5.82 -7.87
CA PHE A 326 4.08 5.96 -6.79
C PHE A 326 3.53 5.69 -5.38
N ASN A 327 2.57 4.78 -5.27
CA ASN A 327 1.94 4.44 -4.00
C ASN A 327 2.47 3.13 -3.41
N VAL A 328 2.63 3.08 -2.09
CA VAL A 328 2.98 1.89 -1.32
C VAL A 328 1.80 1.53 -0.40
N ALA A 329 1.25 0.32 -0.53
CA ALA A 329 0.18 -0.22 0.29
C ALA A 329 0.58 -1.57 0.87
N VAL A 330 0.67 -1.68 2.20
CA VAL A 330 1.01 -2.94 2.89
C VAL A 330 0.00 -3.19 4.00
N GLY A 331 -0.84 -4.21 3.85
CA GLY A 331 -1.83 -4.62 4.84
C GLY A 331 -3.22 -4.88 4.25
N HIS A 332 -4.10 -5.50 5.05
CA HIS A 332 -5.49 -5.75 4.66
C HIS A 332 -6.23 -4.42 4.39
N LYS A 333 -6.71 -4.23 3.16
CA LYS A 333 -7.42 -3.03 2.71
C LYS A 333 -6.64 -1.71 2.90
N ALA A 334 -5.31 -1.75 2.92
CA ALA A 334 -4.49 -0.53 2.83
C ALA A 334 -4.73 0.13 1.46
N LEU A 335 -4.99 1.44 1.42
CA LEU A 335 -5.34 2.17 0.18
C LEU A 335 -6.49 1.52 -0.63
N PHE A 336 -7.49 0.93 0.04
CA PHE A 336 -8.54 0.15 -0.62
C PHE A 336 -9.24 0.88 -1.78
N SER A 337 -9.57 2.16 -1.59
CA SER A 337 -10.19 3.00 -2.61
C SER A 337 -9.47 4.33 -2.73
N SER A 338 -8.87 4.59 -3.90
CA SER A 338 -8.30 5.89 -4.22
C SER A 338 -8.58 6.42 -5.63
N ILE A 339 -8.69 7.74 -5.79
CA ILE A 339 -9.12 8.39 -7.06
C ILE A 339 -8.30 9.64 -7.39
N ASN A 340 -7.30 9.54 -8.27
CA ASN A 340 -6.33 10.63 -8.53
C ASN A 340 -5.45 10.96 -7.29
N SER A 341 -4.96 9.94 -6.58
CA SER A 341 -4.05 10.09 -5.43
C SER A 341 -2.66 9.53 -5.74
N ASP A 342 -1.60 10.34 -5.58
CA ASP A 342 -0.22 9.93 -5.84
C ASP A 342 0.68 10.10 -4.62
N TYR A 343 1.80 9.35 -4.62
CA TYR A 343 2.85 9.43 -3.59
C TYR A 343 2.34 9.10 -2.18
N LEU A 344 1.47 8.11 -2.07
CA LEU A 344 0.90 7.65 -0.80
C LEU A 344 1.71 6.49 -0.22
N THR A 345 2.02 6.55 1.06
CA THR A 345 2.56 5.40 1.82
C THR A 345 1.54 4.96 2.85
N ALA A 346 1.02 3.75 2.74
CA ALA A 346 0.02 3.18 3.63
C ALA A 346 0.47 1.81 4.13
N VAL A 347 0.86 1.72 5.41
CA VAL A 347 1.35 0.50 6.04
C VAL A 347 0.53 0.23 7.29
N GLY A 348 -0.24 -0.85 7.29
CA GLY A 348 -1.19 -1.19 8.33
C GLY A 348 -2.57 -1.52 7.76
N ALA A 349 -3.34 -2.33 8.49
CA ALA A 349 -4.70 -2.68 8.03
C ALA A 349 -5.59 -1.42 8.00
N MET A 350 -6.25 -1.22 6.86
CA MET A 350 -7.14 -0.08 6.58
C MET A 350 -6.45 1.30 6.70
N ALA A 351 -5.12 1.38 6.59
CA ALA A 351 -4.41 2.66 6.46
C ALA A 351 -4.77 3.32 5.13
N LEU A 352 -5.09 4.63 5.15
CA LEU A 352 -5.57 5.39 3.98
C LEU A 352 -6.69 4.67 3.20
N GLN A 353 -7.61 4.00 3.90
CA GLN A 353 -8.63 3.15 3.28
C GLN A 353 -9.44 3.87 2.19
N ASN A 354 -9.79 5.13 2.46
CA ASN A 354 -10.52 5.99 1.54
C ASN A 354 -9.68 7.23 1.29
N SER A 355 -9.02 7.34 0.13
CA SER A 355 -8.30 8.56 -0.31
C SER A 355 -8.71 8.97 -1.70
N THR A 356 -9.56 9.98 -1.85
CA THR A 356 -9.97 10.43 -3.19
C THR A 356 -8.81 11.20 -3.83
N THR A 357 -8.68 12.51 -3.64
CA THR A 357 -7.69 13.35 -4.33
C THR A 357 -6.50 13.79 -3.46
N GLY A 358 -6.37 13.24 -2.25
CA GLY A 358 -5.26 13.55 -1.35
C GLY A 358 -3.93 12.97 -1.87
N ILE A 359 -2.89 13.80 -1.95
CA ILE A 359 -1.54 13.42 -2.43
C ILE A 359 -0.48 13.59 -1.33
N TYR A 360 0.65 12.87 -1.45
CA TYR A 360 1.79 12.96 -0.51
C TYR A 360 1.46 12.62 0.95
N ASN A 361 0.55 11.68 1.21
CA ASN A 361 0.24 11.26 2.58
C ASN A 361 1.05 10.02 3.00
N SER A 362 1.53 10.01 4.24
CA SER A 362 2.19 8.85 4.87
C SER A 362 1.35 8.38 6.06
N ALA A 363 0.91 7.13 6.04
CA ALA A 363 0.07 6.50 7.06
C ALA A 363 0.70 5.17 7.50
N LEU A 364 1.14 5.09 8.76
CA LEU A 364 1.72 3.90 9.37
C LEU A 364 0.94 3.53 10.64
N GLY A 365 0.09 2.49 10.58
CA GLY A 365 -0.71 2.01 11.69
C GLY A 365 -2.10 1.53 11.29
N PHE A 366 -2.78 0.81 12.19
CA PHE A 366 -4.16 0.39 11.97
C PHE A 366 -5.08 1.61 11.84
N LYS A 367 -5.80 1.72 10.72
CA LYS A 367 -6.71 2.84 10.41
C LYS A 367 -6.09 4.25 10.49
N ALA A 368 -4.77 4.38 10.32
CA ALA A 368 -4.16 5.70 10.16
C ALA A 368 -4.68 6.37 8.87
N LEU A 369 -5.15 7.63 8.95
CA LEU A 369 -5.76 8.37 7.83
C LEU A 369 -6.93 7.65 7.12
N ALA A 370 -7.69 6.79 7.82
CA ALA A 370 -8.68 5.92 7.18
C ALA A 370 -9.82 6.67 6.44
N ALA A 371 -10.19 7.87 6.89
CA ALA A 371 -11.29 8.67 6.32
C ALA A 371 -10.84 9.79 5.35
N ASN A 372 -9.53 9.93 5.06
CA ASN A 372 -8.97 11.09 4.37
C ASN A 372 -9.40 11.21 2.91
N THR A 373 -10.40 12.01 2.59
CA THR A 373 -10.87 12.17 1.20
C THR A 373 -9.92 13.03 0.36
N THR A 374 -9.77 14.32 0.68
CA THR A 374 -9.04 15.28 -0.18
C THR A 374 -7.76 15.85 0.45
N GLY A 375 -7.55 15.62 1.75
CA GLY A 375 -6.38 16.13 2.47
C GLY A 375 -5.06 15.59 1.93
N GLY A 376 -4.09 16.47 1.70
CA GLY A 376 -2.75 16.12 1.20
C GLY A 376 -1.63 16.48 2.18
N ARG A 377 -0.44 15.89 1.97
CA ARG A 377 0.79 16.17 2.72
C ARG A 377 0.67 15.92 4.23
N ASN A 378 -0.11 14.92 4.63
CA ASN A 378 -0.26 14.50 6.02
C ASN A 378 0.70 13.36 6.38
N THR A 379 1.23 13.37 7.60
CA THR A 379 1.98 12.26 8.19
C THR A 379 1.22 11.72 9.40
N ALA A 380 0.82 10.46 9.38
CA ALA A 380 0.07 9.78 10.44
C ALA A 380 0.78 8.48 10.85
N ILE A 381 1.31 8.43 12.06
CA ILE A 381 2.04 7.28 12.59
C ILE A 381 1.42 6.88 13.92
N GLY A 382 0.70 5.76 13.96
CA GLY A 382 0.01 5.26 15.16
C GLY A 382 -1.35 4.64 14.85
N ASN A 383 -1.93 3.95 15.84
CA ASN A 383 -3.29 3.43 15.76
C ASN A 383 -4.28 4.61 15.60
N LYS A 384 -5.04 4.63 14.51
CA LYS A 384 -6.01 5.68 14.16
C LYS A 384 -5.47 7.12 14.21
N ALA A 385 -4.16 7.34 14.04
CA ALA A 385 -3.63 8.69 13.87
C ALA A 385 -4.32 9.35 12.65
N LEU A 386 -4.88 10.56 12.81
CA LEU A 386 -5.71 11.24 11.79
C LEU A 386 -6.87 10.37 11.26
N GLY A 387 -7.41 9.45 12.06
CA GLY A 387 -8.36 8.42 11.62
C GLY A 387 -9.65 8.94 10.96
N SER A 388 -10.14 10.10 11.40
CA SER A 388 -11.35 10.75 10.90
C SER A 388 -11.08 11.99 10.02
N ASN A 389 -9.81 12.27 9.66
CA ASN A 389 -9.45 13.38 8.76
C ASN A 389 -10.21 13.25 7.44
N THR A 390 -10.82 14.32 6.93
CA THR A 390 -11.50 14.31 5.62
C THR A 390 -10.76 15.18 4.60
N SER A 391 -10.60 16.47 4.89
CA SER A 391 -9.95 17.43 3.98
C SER A 391 -8.74 18.15 4.55
N GLY A 392 -8.44 17.97 5.85
CA GLY A 392 -7.29 18.58 6.50
C GLY A 392 -5.96 18.18 5.85
N ALA A 393 -5.07 19.15 5.66
CA ALA A 393 -3.79 19.02 4.96
C ALA A 393 -2.61 19.53 5.80
N PHE A 394 -1.40 19.07 5.46
CA PHE A 394 -0.15 19.46 6.13
C PHE A 394 -0.08 19.13 7.63
N ASN A 395 -0.80 18.12 8.09
CA ASN A 395 -0.79 17.72 9.49
C ASN A 395 0.27 16.64 9.77
N VAL A 396 0.86 16.68 10.97
CA VAL A 396 1.75 15.64 11.50
C VAL A 396 1.11 15.06 12.75
N ALA A 397 0.78 13.78 12.75
CA ALA A 397 0.20 13.05 13.86
C ALA A 397 1.05 11.81 14.18
N VAL A 398 1.71 11.79 15.34
CA VAL A 398 2.57 10.69 15.78
C VAL A 398 2.13 10.25 17.18
N GLY A 399 1.47 9.10 17.26
CA GLY A 399 0.87 8.57 18.48
C GLY A 399 -0.46 7.89 18.21
N SER A 400 -0.91 7.04 19.13
CA SER A 400 -2.25 6.46 19.05
C SER A 400 -3.29 7.57 19.21
N GLU A 401 -4.27 7.62 18.31
CA GLU A 401 -5.38 8.58 18.31
C GLU A 401 -4.94 10.07 18.30
N ALA A 402 -3.68 10.37 17.93
CA ALA A 402 -3.23 11.74 17.68
C ALA A 402 -4.01 12.34 16.49
N LEU A 403 -4.59 13.53 16.68
CA LEU A 403 -5.48 14.18 15.71
C LEU A 403 -6.63 13.27 15.21
N PHE A 404 -7.12 12.33 16.03
CA PHE A 404 -8.09 11.31 15.61
C PHE A 404 -9.32 11.91 14.92
N ASN A 405 -9.97 12.90 15.55
CA ASN A 405 -11.14 13.60 15.04
C ASN A 405 -10.78 14.94 14.38
N ASN A 406 -9.67 14.99 13.61
CA ASN A 406 -9.44 16.09 12.68
C ASN A 406 -10.47 15.99 11.54
N THR A 407 -11.14 17.07 11.08
CA THR A 407 -11.94 16.98 9.82
C THR A 407 -11.33 17.80 8.70
N SER A 408 -11.19 19.12 8.91
CA SER A 408 -10.66 20.08 7.93
C SER A 408 -9.50 20.93 8.45
N GLY A 409 -9.09 20.73 9.71
CA GLY A 409 -7.95 21.42 10.32
C GLY A 409 -6.64 21.19 9.57
N ASN A 410 -5.86 22.26 9.40
CA ASN A 410 -4.62 22.25 8.59
C ASN A 410 -3.39 22.63 9.42
N VAL A 411 -2.23 22.15 9.01
CA VAL A 411 -0.93 22.58 9.58
C VAL A 411 -0.82 22.37 11.09
N ASN A 412 -1.35 21.26 11.62
CA ASN A 412 -1.22 20.91 13.03
C ASN A 412 -0.11 19.87 13.24
N VAL A 413 0.60 19.98 14.36
CA VAL A 413 1.61 19.00 14.80
C VAL A 413 1.14 18.40 16.13
N ALA A 414 0.85 17.10 16.15
CA ALA A 414 0.43 16.35 17.31
C ALA A 414 1.36 15.16 17.53
N VAL A 415 2.09 15.14 18.65
CA VAL A 415 3.02 14.07 19.00
C VAL A 415 2.72 13.60 20.43
N GLY A 416 2.14 12.40 20.56
CA GLY A 416 1.70 11.82 21.83
C GLY A 416 0.40 11.04 21.69
N LEU A 417 0.06 10.24 22.71
CA LEU A 417 -1.25 9.58 22.81
C LEU A 417 -2.34 10.67 22.87
N ALA A 418 -3.33 10.59 21.97
CA ALA A 418 -4.48 11.50 21.94
C ALA A 418 -4.14 13.01 21.94
N ALA A 419 -2.94 13.39 21.48
CA ALA A 419 -2.60 14.80 21.30
C ALA A 419 -3.52 15.42 20.22
N ILE A 420 -4.14 16.56 20.53
CA ILE A 420 -5.15 17.23 19.69
C ILE A 420 -6.29 16.29 19.24
N HIS A 421 -6.79 15.44 20.15
CA HIS A 421 -7.72 14.35 19.79
C HIS A 421 -8.95 14.79 18.98
N SER A 422 -9.55 15.96 19.28
CA SER A 422 -10.81 16.41 18.65
C SER A 422 -10.70 17.80 17.99
N ASN A 423 -10.10 17.87 16.80
CA ASN A 423 -9.89 19.13 16.08
C ASN A 423 -10.78 19.28 14.83
N ASN A 424 -11.95 19.92 14.92
CA ASN A 424 -12.82 20.00 13.73
C ASN A 424 -12.16 20.82 12.60
N SER A 425 -11.80 22.08 12.87
CA SER A 425 -11.20 22.97 11.86
C SER A 425 -10.04 23.84 12.36
N GLY A 426 -9.51 23.60 13.56
CA GLY A 426 -8.37 24.33 14.11
C GLY A 426 -7.09 24.11 13.30
N PHE A 427 -6.20 25.10 13.30
CA PHE A 427 -5.02 25.11 12.44
C PHE A 427 -3.81 25.76 13.12
N TYR A 428 -2.60 25.49 12.62
CA TYR A 428 -1.33 25.99 13.20
C TYR A 428 -1.11 25.64 14.69
N ASN A 429 -1.71 24.55 15.20
CA ASN A 429 -1.49 24.12 16.57
C ASN A 429 -0.31 23.15 16.69
N VAL A 430 0.45 23.25 17.77
CA VAL A 430 1.55 22.33 18.12
C VAL A 430 1.27 21.73 19.48
N ALA A 431 1.08 20.41 19.55
CA ALA A 431 0.88 19.67 20.79
C ALA A 431 1.88 18.51 20.89
N ILE A 432 2.70 18.51 21.93
CA ILE A 432 3.69 17.47 22.19
C ILE A 432 3.51 16.97 23.63
N GLY A 433 3.03 15.75 23.79
CA GLY A 433 2.73 15.12 25.07
C GLY A 433 1.48 14.25 25.02
N ASP A 434 1.37 13.31 25.97
CA ASP A 434 0.12 12.56 26.19
C ASP A 434 -1.01 13.54 26.51
N SER A 435 -2.07 13.50 25.72
CA SER A 435 -3.28 14.32 25.89
C SER A 435 -3.00 15.84 25.88
N ALA A 436 -1.93 16.28 25.22
CA ALA A 436 -1.67 17.70 25.00
C ALA A 436 -2.72 18.29 24.04
N LEU A 437 -3.32 19.44 24.39
CA LEU A 437 -4.51 20.01 23.76
C LEU A 437 -5.61 18.96 23.54
N TYR A 438 -5.87 18.11 24.54
CA TYR A 438 -6.98 17.17 24.45
C TYR A 438 -8.32 17.92 24.45
N MET A 439 -8.93 18.03 23.28
CA MET A 439 -10.19 18.74 23.09
C MET A 439 -11.38 17.80 23.33
N PHE A 440 -12.27 18.17 24.26
CA PHE A 440 -13.46 17.38 24.60
C PHE A 440 -14.65 17.57 23.65
N ALA A 441 -14.63 18.61 22.81
CA ALA A 441 -15.68 18.91 21.85
C ALA A 441 -15.05 19.26 20.48
N PRO A 442 -15.77 19.06 19.35
CA PRO A 442 -15.29 19.48 18.03
C PRO A 442 -15.38 21.00 17.91
N ILE A 443 -14.26 21.65 17.67
CA ILE A 443 -14.15 23.11 17.76
C ILE A 443 -13.84 23.72 16.41
N THR A 444 -14.57 24.79 16.11
CA THR A 444 -14.26 25.78 15.08
C THR A 444 -13.62 26.96 15.78
N GLU A 445 -12.44 27.43 15.35
CA GLU A 445 -11.69 28.58 15.94
C GLU A 445 -10.81 28.24 17.17
N ASN A 446 -9.82 27.38 16.94
CA ASN A 446 -8.67 27.19 17.83
C ASN A 446 -7.41 27.12 16.97
N HIS A 447 -6.62 28.18 16.98
CA HIS A 447 -5.42 28.25 16.16
C HIS A 447 -4.22 28.89 16.85
N ASP A 448 -3.04 28.60 16.29
CA ASP A 448 -1.75 29.14 16.74
C ASP A 448 -1.46 28.85 18.23
N ASN A 449 -1.95 27.73 18.76
CA ASN A 449 -1.68 27.30 20.13
C ASN A 449 -0.49 26.34 20.19
N ILE A 450 0.35 26.50 21.20
CA ILE A 450 1.49 25.62 21.48
C ILE A 450 1.31 24.99 22.86
N ALA A 451 1.31 23.67 22.95
CA ALA A 451 1.21 22.90 24.18
C ALA A 451 2.31 21.83 24.26
N LEU A 452 3.19 21.94 25.25
CA LEU A 452 4.34 21.07 25.44
C LEU A 452 4.32 20.46 26.85
N GLY A 453 3.98 19.18 26.96
CA GLY A 453 3.87 18.45 28.22
C GLY A 453 2.64 17.55 28.27
N LYS A 454 2.65 16.56 29.17
CA LYS A 454 1.47 15.72 29.44
C LYS A 454 0.32 16.60 29.91
N GLY A 455 -0.84 16.51 29.25
CA GLY A 455 -2.03 17.28 29.59
C GLY A 455 -1.86 18.79 29.52
N ALA A 456 -0.87 19.30 28.76
CA ALA A 456 -0.73 20.74 28.55
C ALA A 456 -1.90 21.26 27.69
N GLY A 457 -2.57 22.33 28.11
CA GLY A 457 -3.74 22.90 27.42
C GLY A 457 -4.96 21.98 27.37
N TYR A 458 -5.09 21.05 28.32
CA TYR A 458 -6.14 20.03 28.35
C TYR A 458 -7.56 20.61 28.48
N MET A 459 -7.71 21.75 29.15
CA MET A 459 -9.00 22.42 29.30
C MET A 459 -9.30 23.44 28.20
N LEU A 460 -8.38 23.67 27.25
CA LEU A 460 -8.60 24.64 26.20
C LEU A 460 -9.64 24.12 25.19
N VAL A 461 -10.85 24.69 25.23
CA VAL A 461 -11.93 24.37 24.29
C VAL A 461 -12.02 25.37 23.14
N SER A 462 -11.48 26.56 23.25
CA SER A 462 -11.37 27.55 22.17
C SER A 462 -10.37 28.62 22.58
N GLY A 463 -10.04 29.52 21.65
CA GLY A 463 -9.08 30.58 21.87
C GLY A 463 -7.72 30.29 21.23
N ASP A 464 -7.00 31.37 20.99
CA ASP A 464 -5.93 31.42 20.00
C ASP A 464 -4.66 32.03 20.58
N TYR A 465 -3.53 31.73 19.95
CA TYR A 465 -2.23 32.29 20.32
C TYR A 465 -1.79 31.96 21.76
N ASN A 466 -2.18 30.80 22.28
CA ASN A 466 -1.81 30.41 23.64
C ASN A 466 -0.53 29.56 23.68
N LEU A 467 0.19 29.67 24.79
CA LEU A 467 1.42 28.91 25.06
C LEU A 467 1.33 28.17 26.39
N PHE A 468 1.31 26.85 26.37
CA PHE A 468 1.32 25.99 27.55
C PHE A 468 2.59 25.15 27.56
N ILE A 469 3.48 25.36 28.52
CA ILE A 469 4.73 24.60 28.65
C ILE A 469 4.82 24.03 30.07
N GLY A 470 4.78 22.71 30.18
CA GLY A 470 4.83 21.97 31.45
C GLY A 470 3.75 20.90 31.55
N SER A 471 3.95 19.90 32.41
CA SER A 471 2.90 18.92 32.70
C SER A 471 1.70 19.64 33.31
N PHE A 472 0.51 19.45 32.74
CA PHE A 472 -0.73 20.10 33.17
C PHE A 472 -0.65 21.65 33.25
N ALA A 473 0.22 22.28 32.45
CA ALA A 473 0.15 23.71 32.21
C ALA A 473 -1.12 24.00 31.40
N ASP A 474 -2.01 24.87 31.87
CA ASP A 474 -3.37 24.94 31.31
C ASP A 474 -4.02 26.32 31.41
N ALA A 475 -5.19 26.44 30.80
CA ALA A 475 -6.14 27.53 30.94
C ALA A 475 -7.11 27.25 32.10
N SER A 476 -7.51 28.26 32.86
CA SER A 476 -8.61 28.11 33.83
C SER A 476 -10.01 28.25 33.20
N ALA A 477 -10.07 28.59 31.91
CA ALA A 477 -11.30 28.86 31.20
C ALA A 477 -11.21 28.41 29.73
N ASN A 478 -12.36 28.08 29.17
CA ASN A 478 -12.51 27.37 27.91
C ASN A 478 -12.20 28.22 26.66
N SER A 479 -11.87 29.52 26.77
CA SER A 479 -11.83 30.46 25.63
C SER A 479 -10.79 31.58 25.81
N ILE A 480 -9.67 31.30 26.46
CA ILE A 480 -8.62 32.33 26.64
C ILE A 480 -7.78 32.45 25.37
N SER A 481 -7.36 33.67 25.05
CA SER A 481 -6.47 33.95 23.91
C SER A 481 -5.29 34.81 24.32
N ASN A 482 -4.17 34.68 23.58
CA ASN A 482 -2.94 35.41 23.86
C ASN A 482 -2.48 35.24 25.32
N ALA A 483 -2.59 34.01 25.83
CA ALA A 483 -2.23 33.67 27.20
C ALA A 483 -1.06 32.67 27.23
N SER A 484 -0.20 32.79 28.23
CA SER A 484 0.94 31.87 28.38
C SER A 484 1.01 31.33 29.80
N ALA A 485 1.12 30.01 29.93
CA ALA A 485 1.38 29.30 31.17
C ALA A 485 2.68 28.51 31.03
N ILE A 486 3.67 28.87 31.84
CA ILE A 486 5.01 28.26 31.81
C ILE A 486 5.30 27.65 33.18
N GLY A 487 5.59 26.35 33.22
CA GLY A 487 5.82 25.56 34.43
C GLY A 487 4.75 24.47 34.63
N SER A 488 5.11 23.44 35.41
CA SER A 488 4.18 22.35 35.74
C SER A 488 2.99 22.87 36.55
N GLU A 489 1.78 22.47 36.18
CA GLU A 489 0.53 22.88 36.84
C GLU A 489 0.33 24.41 36.89
N THR A 490 0.99 25.14 35.98
CA THR A 490 0.77 26.57 35.83
C THR A 490 -0.56 26.78 35.11
N ILE A 491 -1.53 27.41 35.77
CA ILE A 491 -2.86 27.67 35.18
C ILE A 491 -2.99 29.16 34.91
N VAL A 492 -3.22 29.60 33.66
CA VAL A 492 -3.51 31.01 33.34
C VAL A 492 -5.01 31.26 33.23
N ASN A 493 -5.51 32.37 33.78
CA ASN A 493 -6.95 32.55 34.04
C ASN A 493 -7.71 33.52 33.13
N THR A 494 -7.01 34.24 32.26
CA THR A 494 -7.60 35.27 31.41
C THR A 494 -6.71 35.52 30.20
N SER A 495 -7.28 36.12 29.16
CA SER A 495 -6.57 36.51 27.95
C SER A 495 -5.49 37.56 28.21
N ASN A 496 -4.54 37.68 27.29
CA ASN A 496 -3.48 38.70 27.33
C ASN A 496 -2.59 38.66 28.59
N LYS A 497 -2.32 37.45 29.11
CA LYS A 497 -1.59 37.25 30.36
C LYS A 497 -0.52 36.18 30.24
N VAL A 498 0.65 36.47 30.77
CA VAL A 498 1.72 35.49 31.00
C VAL A 498 1.77 35.13 32.47
N ARG A 499 1.75 33.85 32.79
CA ARG A 499 2.00 33.29 34.13
C ARG A 499 3.18 32.33 34.07
N ILE A 500 4.14 32.55 34.96
CA ILE A 500 5.33 31.71 35.14
C ILE A 500 5.24 31.11 36.54
N GLY A 501 5.09 29.79 36.60
CA GLY A 501 5.00 29.06 37.86
C GLY A 501 3.59 28.89 38.44
N ASN A 502 3.53 27.99 39.43
CA ASN A 502 2.38 27.77 40.29
C ASN A 502 2.66 28.30 41.72
N THR A 503 1.78 27.99 42.68
CA THR A 503 1.91 28.45 44.09
C THR A 503 3.13 27.90 44.83
N SER A 504 3.80 26.88 44.30
CA SER A 504 4.99 26.28 44.91
C SER A 504 6.30 26.92 44.44
N ILE A 505 6.26 27.87 43.49
CA ILE A 505 7.46 28.58 43.05
C ILE A 505 7.96 29.53 44.14
N THR A 506 9.23 29.39 44.52
CA THR A 506 9.88 30.19 45.57
C THR A 506 10.66 31.39 45.02
N ALA A 507 11.13 31.31 43.79
CA ALA A 507 11.85 32.39 43.11
C ALA A 507 11.66 32.31 41.59
N ILE A 508 11.58 33.48 40.94
CA ILE A 508 11.70 33.63 39.49
C ILE A 508 12.96 34.45 39.25
N GLU A 509 14.03 33.81 38.79
CA GLU A 509 15.36 34.42 38.71
C GLU A 509 15.77 34.72 37.26
N GLY A 510 16.43 35.86 37.08
CA GLY A 510 17.16 36.23 35.87
C GLY A 510 18.44 36.95 36.26
N GLN A 511 19.54 36.68 35.56
CA GLN A 511 20.84 37.31 35.87
C GLN A 511 20.82 38.84 35.65
N VAL A 512 19.92 39.31 34.77
CA VAL A 512 19.72 40.74 34.47
C VAL A 512 18.28 41.16 34.81
N PRO A 513 18.06 42.41 35.24
CA PRO A 513 16.71 42.92 35.50
C PRO A 513 15.83 42.98 34.25
N PHE A 514 14.51 42.92 34.44
CA PHE A 514 13.55 43.21 33.38
C PHE A 514 13.60 44.69 32.99
N SER A 515 13.84 44.97 31.72
CA SER A 515 13.84 46.32 31.15
C SER A 515 12.56 46.61 30.38
N SER A 516 11.98 47.80 30.57
CA SER A 516 10.90 48.31 29.74
C SER A 516 11.43 49.31 28.72
N VAL A 517 11.03 49.19 27.46
CA VAL A 517 11.44 50.13 26.40
C VAL A 517 10.91 51.54 26.72
N SER A 518 11.79 52.54 26.69
CA SER A 518 11.46 53.92 27.09
C SER A 518 12.08 55.01 26.17
N ASP A 519 12.51 54.63 24.97
CA ASP A 519 13.10 55.56 23.98
C ASP A 519 12.11 56.69 23.62
N ARG A 520 12.61 57.94 23.53
CA ARG A 520 11.78 59.11 23.19
C ARG A 520 11.09 58.96 21.83
N ARG A 521 11.72 58.27 20.87
CA ARG A 521 11.17 58.04 19.52
C ARG A 521 9.91 57.17 19.52
N LEU A 522 9.68 56.43 20.60
CA LEU A 522 8.54 55.54 20.78
C LEU A 522 7.43 56.17 21.64
N LYS A 523 7.54 57.48 21.92
CA LYS A 523 6.61 58.21 22.77
C LYS A 523 6.13 59.48 22.08
N GLU A 524 4.85 59.77 22.25
CA GLU A 524 4.19 61.00 21.81
C GLU A 524 3.56 61.73 23.00
N ASN A 525 3.17 62.99 22.81
CA ASN A 525 2.45 63.79 23.81
C ASN A 525 3.14 63.83 25.20
N ILE A 526 4.47 63.96 25.20
CA ILE A 526 5.28 63.94 26.42
C ILE A 526 5.05 65.23 27.23
N LEU A 527 4.34 65.11 28.35
CA LEU A 527 4.11 66.19 29.31
C LEU A 527 4.84 65.91 30.62
N TYR A 528 5.69 66.85 31.06
CA TYR A 528 6.35 66.77 32.35
C TYR A 528 5.38 67.24 33.45
N THR A 529 4.95 66.34 34.33
CA THR A 529 3.93 66.62 35.35
C THR A 529 4.22 65.91 36.68
N ASN A 530 3.74 66.49 37.77
CA ASN A 530 3.72 65.91 39.13
C ASN A 530 2.33 65.37 39.52
N ARG A 531 1.44 65.19 38.54
CA ARG A 531 0.05 64.75 38.72
C ARG A 531 -0.11 63.60 39.72
N LEU A 532 0.67 62.54 39.56
CA LEU A 532 0.79 61.47 40.54
C LEU A 532 2.00 61.79 41.42
N GLY A 533 1.75 62.15 42.68
CA GLY A 533 2.75 62.65 43.62
C GLY A 533 2.31 62.52 45.07
N LEU A 534 2.61 63.54 45.90
CA LEU A 534 2.43 63.44 47.36
C LEU A 534 1.00 63.07 47.79
N ASN A 535 -0.03 63.72 47.23
CA ASN A 535 -1.43 63.43 47.60
C ASN A 535 -1.85 62.00 47.23
N PHE A 536 -1.36 61.47 46.11
CA PHE A 536 -1.62 60.09 45.73
C PHE A 536 -0.95 59.12 46.71
N ILE A 537 0.33 59.32 47.02
CA ILE A 537 1.06 58.46 47.95
C ILE A 537 0.47 58.48 49.37
N LEU A 538 0.09 59.66 49.87
CA LEU A 538 -0.51 59.78 51.21
C LEU A 538 -1.91 59.16 51.29
N GLY A 539 -2.62 59.02 50.16
CA GLY A 539 -3.92 58.38 50.10
C GLY A 539 -3.88 56.85 49.99
N LEU A 540 -2.70 56.25 49.77
CA LEU A 540 -2.57 54.79 49.67
C LEU A 540 -2.70 54.14 51.05
N GLN A 541 -3.50 53.09 51.13
CA GLN A 541 -3.67 52.29 52.34
C GLN A 541 -2.92 50.96 52.21
N SER A 542 -1.90 50.77 53.05
CA SER A 542 -1.20 49.48 53.15
C SER A 542 -2.09 48.44 53.84
N ALA A 543 -1.91 47.18 53.45
CA ALA A 543 -2.61 46.04 54.00
C ALA A 543 -1.65 44.86 54.13
N SER A 544 -1.79 44.12 55.24
CA SER A 544 -1.20 42.79 55.40
C SER A 544 -2.29 41.76 55.14
N TYR A 545 -2.00 40.76 54.30
CA TYR A 545 -2.99 39.77 53.86
C TYR A 545 -2.35 38.41 53.62
N GLN A 546 -3.21 37.39 53.57
CA GLN A 546 -2.85 36.02 53.19
C GLN A 546 -3.68 35.64 51.95
N TYR A 547 -3.08 34.89 51.03
CA TYR A 547 -3.82 34.37 49.89
C TYR A 547 -4.73 33.23 50.33
N ARG A 548 -6.01 33.29 49.93
CA ARG A 548 -6.98 32.21 50.22
C ARG A 548 -6.58 30.85 49.61
N SER A 549 -5.79 30.87 48.54
CA SER A 549 -5.30 29.69 47.84
C SER A 549 -4.00 29.12 48.40
N ASP A 550 -3.37 29.82 49.35
CA ASP A 550 -2.08 29.42 49.94
C ASP A 550 -2.29 28.78 51.31
N ASN A 551 -2.06 27.47 51.39
CA ASN A 551 -2.18 26.70 52.62
C ASN A 551 -1.02 26.93 53.61
N SER A 552 0.06 27.61 53.19
CA SER A 552 1.20 27.92 54.06
C SER A 552 0.94 29.12 54.98
N HIS A 553 -0.16 29.86 54.74
CA HIS A 553 -0.56 31.04 55.52
C HIS A 553 0.54 32.11 55.63
N ILE A 554 1.37 32.24 54.59
CA ILE A 554 2.39 33.29 54.54
C ILE A 554 1.68 34.66 54.51
N VAL A 555 2.12 35.55 55.40
CA VAL A 555 1.64 36.94 55.45
C VAL A 555 2.43 37.76 54.44
N HIS A 556 1.70 38.49 53.59
CA HIS A 556 2.24 39.42 52.61
C HIS A 556 1.82 40.84 52.95
N ASP A 557 2.70 41.80 52.70
CA ASP A 557 2.42 43.23 52.82
C ASP A 557 2.29 43.86 51.43
N GLY A 558 1.30 44.73 51.26
CA GLY A 558 1.07 45.42 49.99
C GLY A 558 -0.13 46.35 50.00
N PHE A 559 -0.73 46.52 48.83
CA PHE A 559 -1.92 47.33 48.62
C PHE A 559 -3.05 46.47 48.03
N ILE A 560 -4.30 46.80 48.37
CA ILE A 560 -5.48 46.21 47.75
C ILE A 560 -5.82 47.02 46.49
N ALA A 561 -5.92 46.33 45.35
CA ALA A 561 -6.09 46.99 44.05
C ALA A 561 -7.39 47.80 43.94
N GLN A 562 -8.47 47.34 44.59
CA GLN A 562 -9.75 48.04 44.63
C GLN A 562 -9.66 49.34 45.45
N ASP A 563 -8.87 49.38 46.52
CA ASP A 563 -8.64 50.60 47.29
C ASP A 563 -7.84 51.61 46.47
N VAL A 564 -6.86 51.14 45.69
CA VAL A 564 -6.16 51.98 44.71
C VAL A 564 -7.12 52.49 43.63
N GLU A 565 -8.04 51.65 43.12
CA GLU A 565 -9.08 52.07 42.16
C GLU A 565 -9.98 53.18 42.73
N LYS A 566 -10.40 53.04 43.98
CA LYS A 566 -11.20 54.05 44.67
C LYS A 566 -10.42 55.36 44.79
N LEU A 567 -9.16 55.29 45.24
CA LEU A 567 -8.31 56.48 45.39
C LEU A 567 -8.12 57.23 44.08
N ILE A 568 -7.85 56.53 42.97
CA ILE A 568 -7.66 57.18 41.67
C ILE A 568 -8.94 57.82 41.15
N LYS A 569 -10.12 57.28 41.50
CA LYS A 569 -11.42 57.89 41.19
C LYS A 569 -11.67 59.12 42.04
N ASP A 570 -11.43 59.05 43.34
CA ASP A 570 -11.60 60.16 44.29
C ASP A 570 -10.69 61.35 43.94
N LEU A 571 -9.45 61.07 43.49
CA LEU A 571 -8.52 62.09 43.04
C LEU A 571 -8.74 62.53 41.58
N ASN A 572 -9.59 61.84 40.82
CA ASN A 572 -9.77 62.01 39.38
C ASN A 572 -8.45 61.92 38.59
N LEU A 573 -7.63 60.91 38.89
CA LEU A 573 -6.28 60.73 38.34
C LEU A 573 -6.09 59.34 37.72
N PRO A 574 -5.93 59.16 36.40
CA PRO A 574 -5.57 57.85 35.85
C PRO A 574 -4.22 57.33 36.38
N PHE A 575 -4.10 56.02 36.62
CA PHE A 575 -2.85 55.39 37.05
C PHE A 575 -2.60 54.11 36.24
N SER A 576 -1.45 54.04 35.56
CA SER A 576 -1.12 52.91 34.68
C SER A 576 -0.86 51.60 35.42
N GLY A 577 -0.47 51.69 36.69
CA GLY A 577 -0.11 50.52 37.50
C GLY A 577 -1.30 49.70 37.97
N LEU A 578 -2.52 50.23 37.90
CA LEU A 578 -3.74 49.46 38.15
C LEU A 578 -4.18 48.77 36.86
N LYS A 579 -4.25 47.44 36.87
CA LYS A 579 -4.74 46.63 35.75
C LYS A 579 -5.99 45.88 36.17
N LYS A 580 -6.99 45.86 35.30
CA LYS A 580 -8.20 45.05 35.45
C LYS A 580 -8.28 44.08 34.28
N ALA A 581 -8.31 42.79 34.60
CA ALA A 581 -8.49 41.73 33.62
C ALA A 581 -9.96 41.58 33.19
N GLU A 582 -10.19 40.84 32.12
CA GLU A 582 -11.53 40.60 31.56
C GLU A 582 -12.43 39.82 32.53
N ASP A 583 -11.86 38.93 33.33
CA ASP A 583 -12.56 38.18 34.39
C ASP A 583 -12.90 39.04 35.62
N GLY A 584 -12.56 40.33 35.59
CA GLY A 584 -12.78 41.27 36.68
C GLY A 584 -11.70 41.22 37.77
N THR A 585 -10.70 40.33 37.68
CA THR A 585 -9.58 40.35 38.63
C THR A 585 -8.70 41.58 38.43
N TYR A 586 -8.27 42.16 39.55
CA TYR A 586 -7.39 43.33 39.56
C TYR A 586 -5.95 42.93 39.89
N SER A 587 -4.99 43.62 39.31
CA SER A 587 -3.57 43.49 39.64
C SER A 587 -2.88 44.85 39.70
N LEU A 588 -1.79 44.91 40.47
CA LEU A 588 -0.98 46.11 40.65
C LEU A 588 0.44 45.89 40.14
N ALA A 589 0.91 46.76 39.25
CA ALA A 589 2.30 46.84 38.84
C ALA A 589 3.07 47.71 39.86
N TYR A 590 3.71 47.08 40.85
CA TYR A 590 4.43 47.79 41.91
C TYR A 590 5.53 48.72 41.39
N THR A 591 6.15 48.40 40.26
CA THR A 591 7.14 49.26 39.59
C THR A 591 6.58 50.61 39.16
N ASP A 592 5.28 50.69 38.85
CA ASP A 592 4.64 51.93 38.40
C ASP A 592 4.44 52.92 39.55
N PHE A 593 4.56 52.48 40.82
CA PHE A 593 4.53 53.37 41.99
C PHE A 593 5.84 54.16 42.19
N ILE A 594 6.93 53.76 41.52
CA ILE A 594 8.23 54.44 41.65
C ILE A 594 8.13 55.91 41.21
N ILE A 595 7.43 56.20 40.10
CA ILE A 595 7.30 57.58 39.61
C ILE A 595 6.46 58.47 40.57
N PRO A 596 5.27 58.04 41.05
CA PRO A 596 4.55 58.75 42.10
C PRO A 596 5.38 58.97 43.37
N LEU A 597 6.18 58.00 43.81
CA LEU A 597 7.09 58.13 44.94
C LEU A 597 8.19 59.17 44.69
N VAL A 598 8.81 59.17 43.51
CA VAL A 598 9.80 60.17 43.10
C VAL A 598 9.20 61.58 43.12
N ASN A 599 7.99 61.75 42.58
CA ASN A 599 7.29 63.02 42.59
C ASN A 599 6.90 63.47 44.00
N ALA A 600 6.39 62.55 44.84
CA ALA A 600 6.08 62.82 46.24
C ALA A 600 7.32 63.30 47.00
N LYS A 601 8.46 62.63 46.82
CA LYS A 601 9.74 63.02 47.43
C LYS A 601 10.19 64.41 46.97
N LYS A 602 10.07 64.73 45.68
CA LYS A 602 10.37 66.08 45.16
C LYS A 602 9.49 67.14 45.81
N THR A 603 8.17 66.90 45.90
CA THR A 603 7.24 67.83 46.55
C THR A 603 7.51 67.98 48.03
N GLN A 604 7.79 66.88 48.74
CA GLN A 604 8.12 66.92 50.16
C GLN A 604 9.43 67.68 50.42
N GLN A 605 10.45 67.48 49.60
CA GLN A 605 11.70 68.23 49.68
C GLN A 605 11.47 69.74 49.50
N GLN A 606 10.63 70.11 48.53
CA GLN A 606 10.32 71.52 48.30
C GLN A 606 9.59 72.16 49.50
N LYS A 607 8.59 71.46 50.08
CA LYS A 607 7.94 71.92 51.32
C LYS A 607 8.91 72.06 52.48
N LEU A 608 9.88 71.14 52.62
CA LEU A 608 10.91 71.21 53.66
C LEU A 608 11.82 72.43 53.46
N ASP A 609 12.18 72.74 52.22
CA ASP A 609 13.03 73.90 51.90
C ASP A 609 12.28 75.22 52.14
N ASP A 610 10.98 75.26 51.82
CA ASP A 610 10.10 76.40 52.11
C ASP A 610 9.96 76.62 53.63
N LEU A 611 9.68 75.56 54.41
CA LEU A 611 9.62 75.61 55.88
C LEU A 611 10.94 76.10 56.48
N LYS A 612 12.09 75.62 55.99
CA LYS A 612 13.41 76.11 56.43
C LYS A 612 13.64 77.58 56.10
N LYS A 613 13.09 78.06 54.98
CA LYS A 613 13.15 79.47 54.62
C LYS A 613 12.29 80.31 55.57
N GLU A 614 11.07 79.87 55.85
CA GLU A 614 10.17 80.55 56.77
C GLU A 614 10.75 80.61 58.19
N ILE A 615 11.31 79.51 58.70
CA ILE A 615 12.00 79.48 60.00
C ILE A 615 13.14 80.49 60.05
N ARG A 616 13.93 80.62 58.97
CA ARG A 616 15.02 81.62 58.90
C ARG A 616 14.50 83.06 58.94
N GLU A 617 13.40 83.34 58.27
CA GLU A 617 12.79 84.69 58.30
C GLU A 617 12.16 84.99 59.67
N LEU A 618 11.50 84.02 60.30
CA LEU A 618 10.99 84.15 61.67
C LEU A 618 12.13 84.36 62.68
N GLN A 619 13.25 83.64 62.54
CA GLN A 619 14.44 83.85 63.36
C GLN A 619 14.99 85.27 63.22
N LYS A 620 15.08 85.81 61.99
CA LYS A 620 15.49 87.21 61.78
C LYS A 620 14.52 88.20 62.43
N ALA A 621 13.21 88.00 62.27
CA ALA A 621 12.20 88.87 62.88
C ALA A 621 12.26 88.85 64.41
N LEU A 622 12.53 87.68 65.02
CA LEU A 622 12.69 87.53 66.46
C LEU A 622 13.92 88.30 66.98
N VAL A 623 15.04 88.29 66.25
CA VAL A 623 16.23 89.07 66.60
C VAL A 623 15.89 90.57 66.63
N VAL A 624 15.23 91.08 65.59
CA VAL A 624 14.83 92.50 65.52
C VAL A 624 13.86 92.88 66.65
N LEU A 625 12.91 92.00 66.99
CA LEU A 625 11.98 92.25 68.09
C LEU A 625 12.72 92.26 69.45
N SER A 626 13.66 91.34 69.65
CA SER A 626 14.49 91.28 70.85
C SER A 626 15.33 92.56 71.02
N GLU A 627 15.92 93.07 69.94
CA GLU A 627 16.65 94.35 69.93
C GLU A 627 15.74 95.52 70.33
N ARG A 628 14.53 95.61 69.76
CA ARG A 628 13.55 96.63 70.13
C ARG A 628 13.11 96.54 71.59
N LEU A 629 12.94 95.33 72.11
CA LEU A 629 12.51 95.10 73.49
C LEU A 629 13.61 95.41 74.50
N MET A 630 14.88 95.18 74.15
CA MET A 630 16.02 95.67 74.92
C MET A 630 16.04 97.20 74.93
N GLY A 631 15.93 97.86 73.77
CA GLY A 631 15.85 99.31 73.70
C GLY A 631 14.70 99.90 74.52
N ALA A 632 13.52 99.28 74.51
CA ALA A 632 12.39 99.71 75.32
C ALA A 632 12.62 99.53 76.84
N LYS A 633 13.35 98.48 77.25
CA LYS A 633 13.75 98.28 78.65
C LYS A 633 14.78 99.32 79.09
N ASP A 634 15.69 99.71 78.21
CA ASP A 634 16.68 100.75 78.49
C ASP A 634 16.00 102.12 78.66
N VAL A 635 15.07 102.47 77.76
CA VAL A 635 14.23 103.68 77.91
C VAL A 635 13.40 103.64 79.18
N LYS A 636 12.83 102.48 79.54
CA LYS A 636 12.09 102.35 80.81
C LYS A 636 13.00 102.56 82.03
N LYS A 637 14.21 102.01 82.04
CA LYS A 637 15.20 102.27 83.10
C LYS A 637 15.54 103.75 83.22
N GLU A 638 15.68 104.44 82.08
CA GLU A 638 15.96 105.87 82.03
C GLU A 638 14.80 106.68 82.62
N ILE A 639 13.55 106.37 82.25
CA ILE A 639 12.34 106.97 82.84
C ILE A 639 12.24 106.68 84.35
N ASP A 640 12.43 105.42 84.76
CA ASP A 640 12.38 105.02 86.18
C ASP A 640 13.48 105.75 86.99
N SER A 641 14.64 106.03 86.40
CA SER A 641 15.72 106.81 87.03
C SER A 641 15.38 108.30 87.16
N LEU A 642 14.70 108.88 86.16
CA LEU A 642 14.22 110.27 86.21
C LEU A 642 13.14 110.44 87.28
N LEU A 643 12.20 109.50 87.38
CA LEU A 643 11.14 109.52 88.39
C LEU A 643 11.67 109.34 89.82
N LEU A 644 12.80 108.65 90.02
CA LEU A 644 13.47 108.57 91.32
C LEU A 644 14.23 109.85 91.70
N SER A 645 14.56 110.71 90.73
CA SER A 645 15.22 112.01 90.98
C SER A 645 14.25 113.15 91.34
N GLU A 646 12.94 112.93 91.19
CA GLU A 646 11.85 113.86 91.55
C GLU A 646 11.22 113.59 92.94
N LYS A 647 11.76 112.64 93.71
CA LYS A 647 11.47 112.46 95.15
C LYS A 647 12.66 112.88 95.97
#